data_AF-A0A132A365-F1
#
_entry.id   AF-A0A132A365-F1
#
_cell.length_a   1.000
_cell.length_b   1.000
_cell.length_c   1.000
_cell.angle_alpha   90.00
_cell.angle_beta   90.00
_cell.angle_gamma   90.00
#
_symmetry.space_group_name_H-M   'P 1'
#
loop_
_entity.id
_entity.type
_entity.pdbx_description
1 polymer ?
#
loop_
_entity_poly.entity_id
_entity_poly.type
_entity_poly.pdbx_seq_one_letter_code
_entity_poly.pdbx_strand_id
1 'polypeptide(L)'
;MQNVSMTKLSNDQNYIEIIRVFFSKSECDLSDEDKRQLFDAIIQTQMFNECIEFVKDWSNHNEDCLQIIYQCLKSDSKIVLSSKLIKKIVKYASEGDSIYPWLILLYLIKSDQSYDQKNLPKFFTIGHSVLGRKNVCTSHGGEFLFEAQKIFVVNEMEDEALMCFSCLFNFPPRKSQFIDIHTSPVIDLKWEHCADIFECFAPEQMPEFDSRQSGISLETKDFFMKILNLIPDSEKPQRIQSISNYIKKGSTLILEDCPDSNSLTSNLYYLLADYHFKAKDFAAAKYFYINDLSFHVNRFDSWAGLALSINYQVDQMLLEGKDINTAKFHQTAFSTMQCFEQALRLQSDNMKLWIEYGILCYNIASNWSRLMKRIKMFSLNDIEMTNVFYKYEDVLIRTKHCFEKAIQTNIYNEESWLPFYMLGKVAEKSQAELSCILQLYESAYLNLYLDGAIYPKKISYYNPPHLSIESLELHYRVHSVILKYLLNNRKFTARMLRNLKFQLIKYSKSPFVLRKSFSNHSGQSSKKQNGSKNSANQFVNNTEINDQIKDLVSDIIDLVSERQIKFDVNRSRSELITLCIKGIKQCLSRYNAHYKSYFRLAHYYNIIQDFYTAKSILCGGIQNKTNPFLRFDDETEKSCSNPGYINGLFLERKSSNLYNGIWRIPIDEIERAGTFNFHMFRCTNLLISVSALTNDYQLLSSIAIQLYKTPDLDKQYINHAERTLLSQKAFEDCFEILEKLLLISPSNTLIEEIQSVAQTMIKQNIYTAEILQRCERFNNQLQANQRM
;
A
#
# COMPACT_ATOMS: atom_id res chain seq x y z
N MET A 1 23.57 45.28 -75.06
CA MET A 1 24.07 43.89 -74.94
C MET A 1 24.00 43.53 -73.48
N GLN A 2 23.28 42.53 -72.99
CA GLN A 2 22.37 41.54 -73.55
C GLN A 2 21.17 41.47 -72.58
N ASN A 3 19.95 41.34 -73.12
CA ASN A 3 18.82 40.84 -72.33
C ASN A 3 19.13 39.39 -71.97
N VAL A 4 19.86 39.19 -70.86
CA VAL A 4 19.98 37.87 -70.26
C VAL A 4 18.61 37.55 -69.69
N SER A 5 17.98 36.53 -70.26
CA SER A 5 16.68 36.07 -69.80
C SER A 5 16.83 35.61 -68.35
N MET A 6 16.09 36.22 -67.42
CA MET A 6 16.08 35.88 -65.98
C MET A 6 15.89 34.37 -65.75
N THR A 7 15.14 33.69 -66.63
CA THR A 7 14.94 32.24 -66.61
C THR A 7 16.19 31.42 -66.93
N LYS A 8 17.19 31.98 -67.63
CA LYS A 8 18.49 31.33 -67.84
C LYS A 8 19.41 31.46 -66.62
N LEU A 9 19.46 32.64 -65.99
CA LEU A 9 20.28 32.87 -64.79
C LEU A 9 19.79 32.06 -63.58
N SER A 10 18.48 31.90 -63.44
CA SER A 10 17.87 31.06 -62.40
C SER A 10 18.19 29.57 -62.57
N ASN A 11 18.40 29.08 -63.79
CA ASN A 11 18.73 27.67 -64.06
C ASN A 11 20.21 27.34 -63.83
N ASP A 12 21.11 28.33 -63.95
CA ASP A 12 22.57 28.16 -63.83
C ASP A 12 23.12 28.46 -62.41
N GLN A 13 22.26 28.73 -61.41
CA GLN A 13 22.64 29.03 -60.02
C GLN A 13 23.71 30.15 -59.86
N ASN A 14 23.75 31.11 -60.78
CA ASN A 14 24.75 32.19 -60.74
C ASN A 14 24.27 33.37 -59.85
N TYR A 15 24.21 33.12 -58.54
CA TYR A 15 23.57 33.97 -57.55
C TYR A 15 24.16 35.40 -57.45
N ILE A 16 25.46 35.59 -57.72
CA ILE A 16 26.11 36.90 -57.65
C ILE A 16 25.64 37.83 -58.78
N GLU A 17 25.44 37.29 -59.99
CA GLU A 17 24.91 38.06 -61.12
C GLU A 17 23.42 38.39 -60.93
N ILE A 18 22.65 37.48 -60.33
CA ILE A 18 21.25 37.71 -59.98
C ILE A 18 21.12 38.91 -59.01
N ILE A 19 21.96 38.97 -57.97
CA ILE A 19 21.99 40.09 -57.01
C ILE A 19 22.34 41.41 -57.71
N ARG A 20 23.36 41.41 -58.57
CA ARG A 20 23.79 42.61 -59.31
C ARG A 20 22.69 43.16 -60.21
N VAL A 21 21.99 42.29 -60.93
CA VAL A 21 20.89 42.68 -61.82
C VAL A 21 19.75 43.29 -61.01
N PHE A 22 19.41 42.72 -59.86
CA PHE A 22 18.29 43.21 -59.07
C PHE A 22 18.61 44.46 -58.23
N PHE A 23 19.83 44.61 -57.73
CA PHE A 23 20.26 45.85 -57.06
C PHE A 23 20.28 47.07 -57.99
N SER A 24 20.24 46.85 -59.31
CA SER A 24 20.11 47.92 -60.30
C SER A 24 18.67 48.37 -60.59
N LYS A 25 17.65 47.68 -60.03
CA LYS A 25 16.22 48.00 -60.21
C LYS A 25 15.63 48.69 -58.97
N SER A 26 14.59 49.51 -59.18
CA SER A 26 13.83 50.12 -58.07
C SER A 26 12.80 49.13 -57.51
N GLU A 27 12.34 49.32 -56.26
CA GLU A 27 11.36 48.44 -55.59
C GLU A 27 10.10 48.19 -56.44
N CYS A 28 9.61 49.22 -57.16
CA CYS A 28 8.41 49.14 -57.98
C CYS A 28 8.58 48.27 -59.23
N ASP A 29 9.82 47.96 -59.64
CA ASP A 29 10.15 47.21 -60.85
C ASP A 29 10.39 45.71 -60.58
N LEU A 30 10.27 45.27 -59.32
CA LEU A 30 10.47 43.89 -58.89
C LEU A 30 9.11 43.20 -58.66
N SER A 31 8.84 42.14 -59.43
CA SER A 31 7.71 41.26 -59.13
C SER A 31 7.95 40.44 -57.85
N ASP A 32 6.91 39.83 -57.28
CA ASP A 32 7.07 38.98 -56.10
C ASP A 32 7.96 37.74 -56.36
N GLU A 33 7.97 37.24 -57.60
CA GLU A 33 8.86 36.17 -58.03
C GLU A 33 10.32 36.64 -58.16
N ASP A 34 10.52 37.86 -58.67
CA ASP A 34 11.85 38.50 -58.73
C ASP A 34 12.42 38.73 -57.32
N LYS A 35 11.57 39.14 -56.38
CA LYS A 35 11.93 39.28 -54.97
C LYS A 35 12.37 37.93 -54.42
N ARG A 36 11.62 36.85 -54.60
CA ARG A 36 12.02 35.50 -54.14
C ARG A 36 13.37 35.04 -54.73
N GLN A 37 13.61 35.27 -56.01
CA GLN A 37 14.89 34.90 -56.64
C GLN A 37 16.07 35.74 -56.12
N LEU A 38 15.86 37.04 -55.91
CA LEU A 38 16.84 37.91 -55.24
C LEU A 38 17.13 37.40 -53.83
N PHE A 39 16.09 37.00 -53.11
CA PHE A 39 16.15 36.54 -51.74
C PHE A 39 16.91 35.22 -51.59
N ASP A 40 16.61 34.23 -52.45
CA ASP A 40 17.37 32.98 -52.52
C ASP A 40 18.85 33.23 -52.87
N ALA A 41 19.13 34.16 -53.79
CA ALA A 41 20.49 34.50 -54.18
C ALA A 41 21.28 35.14 -53.02
N ILE A 42 20.67 36.02 -52.24
CA ILE A 42 21.29 36.68 -51.08
C ILE A 42 21.65 35.65 -50.00
N ILE A 43 20.76 34.70 -49.72
CA ILE A 43 21.00 33.64 -48.75
C ILE A 43 22.21 32.77 -49.17
N GLN A 44 22.28 32.39 -50.45
CA GLN A 44 23.36 31.54 -50.96
C GLN A 44 24.72 32.23 -51.05
N THR A 45 24.74 33.56 -51.23
CA THR A 45 25.99 34.34 -51.40
C THR A 45 26.49 35.00 -50.11
N GLN A 46 25.69 34.99 -49.04
CA GLN A 46 26.00 35.62 -47.75
C GLN A 46 26.28 37.14 -47.83
N MET A 47 25.76 37.82 -48.86
CA MET A 47 25.88 39.27 -49.09
C MET A 47 24.88 40.09 -48.24
N PHE A 48 24.94 39.91 -46.91
CA PHE A 48 23.90 40.37 -45.99
C PHE A 48 23.88 41.90 -45.79
N ASN A 49 25.04 42.56 -45.70
CA ASN A 49 25.11 44.01 -45.50
C ASN A 49 24.56 44.79 -46.70
N GLU A 50 24.86 44.33 -47.92
CA GLU A 50 24.36 44.98 -49.15
C GLU A 50 22.85 44.77 -49.31
N CYS A 51 22.33 43.61 -48.89
CA CYS A 51 20.88 43.37 -48.80
C CYS A 51 20.18 44.35 -47.85
N ILE A 52 20.71 44.56 -46.64
CA ILE A 52 20.09 45.44 -45.65
C ILE A 52 20.08 46.90 -46.12
N GLU A 53 21.15 47.38 -46.75
CA GLU A 53 21.18 48.73 -47.34
C GLU A 53 20.19 48.86 -48.51
N PHE A 54 20.02 47.84 -49.33
CA PHE A 54 19.05 47.85 -50.45
C PHE A 54 17.58 47.88 -49.97
N VAL A 55 17.26 47.12 -48.93
CA VAL A 55 15.89 46.95 -48.40
C VAL A 55 15.44 48.09 -47.48
N LYS A 56 16.39 48.87 -46.95
CA LYS A 56 16.15 49.97 -45.99
C LYS A 56 15.22 51.07 -46.51
N ASP A 57 15.29 51.36 -47.81
CA ASP A 57 14.52 52.44 -48.43
C ASP A 57 13.19 51.97 -49.04
N TRP A 58 12.86 50.68 -48.93
CA TRP A 58 11.59 50.14 -49.42
C TRP A 58 10.38 50.73 -48.68
N SER A 59 9.31 50.93 -49.44
CA SER A 59 8.05 51.53 -49.02
C SER A 59 7.19 50.56 -48.22
N ASN A 60 7.22 49.25 -48.53
CA ASN A 60 6.49 48.23 -47.78
C ASN A 60 7.33 46.96 -47.54
N HIS A 61 7.53 46.60 -46.27
CA HIS A 61 8.22 45.37 -45.86
C HIS A 61 7.19 44.25 -45.71
N ASN A 62 6.99 43.47 -46.78
CA ASN A 62 6.13 42.27 -46.74
C ASN A 62 6.77 41.14 -45.90
N GLU A 63 6.01 40.07 -45.66
CA GLU A 63 6.45 38.89 -44.88
C GLU A 63 7.81 38.36 -45.34
N ASP A 64 7.98 38.17 -46.65
CA ASP A 64 9.20 37.66 -47.28
C ASP A 64 10.41 38.57 -46.99
N CYS A 65 10.20 39.89 -47.07
CA CYS A 65 11.23 40.88 -46.80
C CYS A 65 11.66 40.88 -45.32
N LEU A 66 10.71 40.79 -44.40
CA LEU A 66 10.99 40.69 -42.96
C LEU A 66 11.70 39.38 -42.60
N GLN A 67 11.32 38.26 -43.23
CA GLN A 67 11.99 36.98 -43.07
C GLN A 67 13.48 37.05 -43.42
N ILE A 68 13.85 37.85 -44.43
CA ILE A 68 15.24 37.95 -44.88
C ILE A 68 16.03 38.90 -44.03
N ILE A 69 15.46 40.02 -43.62
CA ILE A 69 16.08 40.89 -42.61
C ILE A 69 16.41 40.05 -41.37
N TYR A 70 15.47 39.20 -40.94
CA TYR A 70 15.69 38.24 -39.86
C TYR A 70 16.82 37.24 -40.16
N GLN A 71 16.82 36.59 -41.33
CA GLN A 71 17.87 35.63 -41.70
C GLN A 71 19.26 36.27 -41.81
N CYS A 72 19.35 37.51 -42.31
CA CYS A 72 20.58 38.29 -42.38
C CYS A 72 21.13 38.53 -40.98
N LEU A 73 20.31 39.03 -40.06
CA LEU A 73 20.69 39.29 -38.67
C LEU A 73 21.07 38.02 -37.90
N LYS A 74 20.41 36.89 -38.20
CA LYS A 74 20.75 35.59 -37.63
C LYS A 74 22.13 35.10 -38.09
N SER A 75 22.51 35.43 -39.33
CA SER A 75 23.75 34.94 -39.95
C SER A 75 24.97 35.81 -39.65
N ASP A 76 24.80 37.12 -39.46
CA ASP A 76 25.88 38.04 -39.05
C ASP A 76 25.42 39.01 -37.96
N SER A 77 26.00 38.84 -36.77
CA SER A 77 25.71 39.64 -35.58
C SER A 77 26.25 41.08 -35.62
N LYS A 78 27.07 41.42 -36.63
CA LYS A 78 27.66 42.76 -36.79
C LYS A 78 26.80 43.73 -37.61
N ILE A 79 25.67 43.26 -38.13
CA ILE A 79 24.76 44.07 -38.93
C ILE A 79 24.06 45.10 -38.03
N VAL A 80 24.21 46.39 -38.36
CA VAL A 80 23.54 47.49 -37.66
C VAL A 80 22.42 48.05 -38.54
N LEU A 81 21.18 48.00 -38.06
CA LEU A 81 20.05 48.59 -38.76
C LEU A 81 19.98 50.10 -38.53
N SER A 82 19.53 50.85 -39.55
CA SER A 82 19.30 52.29 -39.42
C SER A 82 18.12 52.62 -38.51
N SER A 83 18.17 53.77 -37.83
CA SER A 83 17.09 54.23 -36.93
C SER A 83 15.72 54.39 -37.60
N LYS A 84 15.68 54.70 -38.91
CA LYS A 84 14.45 54.75 -39.70
C LYS A 84 13.83 53.36 -39.88
N LEU A 85 14.65 52.35 -40.17
CA LEU A 85 14.21 50.97 -40.37
C LEU A 85 13.72 50.35 -39.06
N ILE A 86 14.41 50.60 -37.94
CA ILE A 86 13.98 50.14 -36.60
C ILE A 86 12.61 50.71 -36.24
N LYS A 87 12.35 52.01 -36.47
CA LYS A 87 11.03 52.62 -36.23
C LYS A 87 9.92 51.97 -37.07
N LYS A 88 10.20 51.63 -38.32
CA LYS A 88 9.27 50.88 -39.18
C LYS A 88 9.01 49.48 -38.60
N ILE A 89 10.06 48.75 -38.22
CA ILE A 89 9.94 47.39 -37.63
C ILE A 89 9.11 47.42 -36.34
N VAL A 90 9.32 48.39 -35.44
CA VAL A 90 8.51 48.53 -34.22
C VAL A 90 7.04 48.76 -34.54
N LYS A 91 6.74 49.60 -35.55
CA LYS A 91 5.36 49.81 -36.01
C LYS A 91 4.74 48.53 -36.55
N TYR A 92 5.48 47.78 -37.38
CA TYR A 92 5.03 46.48 -37.90
C TYR A 92 4.85 45.44 -36.78
N ALA A 93 5.67 45.47 -35.73
CA ALA A 93 5.51 44.60 -34.57
C ALA A 93 4.21 44.87 -33.80
N SER A 94 3.81 46.15 -33.66
CA SER A 94 2.57 46.52 -32.96
C SER A 94 1.30 46.35 -33.80
N GLU A 95 1.37 46.62 -35.11
CA GLU A 95 0.19 46.70 -35.98
C GLU A 95 0.03 45.50 -36.93
N GLY A 96 1.14 44.84 -37.31
CA GLY A 96 1.17 43.78 -38.34
C GLY A 96 0.92 42.36 -37.80
N ASP A 97 0.64 41.41 -38.69
CA ASP A 97 0.25 40.03 -38.38
C ASP A 97 1.43 39.03 -38.43
N SER A 98 2.65 39.53 -38.56
CA SER A 98 3.86 38.72 -38.70
C SER A 98 4.63 38.61 -37.38
N ILE A 99 5.26 37.45 -37.16
CA ILE A 99 6.18 37.21 -36.04
C ILE A 99 7.58 37.77 -36.31
N TYR A 100 7.97 37.95 -37.58
CA TYR A 100 9.31 38.38 -37.96
C TYR A 100 9.75 39.73 -37.37
N PRO A 101 8.89 40.78 -37.27
CA PRO A 101 9.27 42.01 -36.59
C PRO A 101 9.71 41.80 -35.14
N TRP A 102 9.02 40.91 -34.41
CA TRP A 102 9.36 40.59 -33.02
C TRP A 102 10.66 39.79 -32.91
N LEU A 103 10.90 38.85 -33.83
CA LEU A 103 12.17 38.12 -33.91
C LEU A 103 13.34 39.05 -34.27
N ILE A 104 13.16 39.96 -35.23
CA ILE A 104 14.19 40.95 -35.60
C ILE A 104 14.54 41.81 -34.38
N LEU A 105 13.55 42.34 -33.66
CA LEU A 105 13.78 43.13 -32.45
C LEU A 105 14.50 42.32 -31.37
N LEU A 106 14.15 41.05 -31.19
CA LEU A 106 14.83 40.16 -30.25
C LEU A 106 16.32 39.99 -30.58
N TYR A 107 16.68 39.77 -31.84
CA TYR A 107 18.08 39.62 -32.25
C TYR A 107 18.88 40.92 -32.10
N LEU A 108 18.25 42.08 -32.34
CA LEU A 108 18.88 43.38 -32.09
C LEU A 108 19.12 43.65 -30.60
N ILE A 109 18.18 43.24 -29.74
CA ILE A 109 18.35 43.36 -28.29
C ILE A 109 19.47 42.42 -27.81
N LYS A 110 19.57 41.22 -28.37
CA LYS A 110 20.65 40.27 -28.03
C LYS A 110 22.04 40.73 -28.48
N SER A 111 22.14 41.47 -29.59
CA SER A 111 23.43 41.97 -30.10
C SER A 111 23.93 43.22 -29.36
N ASP A 112 23.04 43.94 -28.66
CA ASP A 112 23.40 45.11 -27.86
C ASP A 112 23.79 44.71 -26.42
N GLN A 113 25.10 44.65 -26.15
CA GLN A 113 25.63 44.34 -24.82
C GLN A 113 25.31 45.40 -23.75
N SER A 114 24.80 46.58 -24.14
CA SER A 114 24.45 47.68 -23.23
C SER A 114 22.99 47.68 -22.76
N TYR A 115 22.17 46.76 -23.27
CA TYR A 115 20.74 46.73 -23.01
C TYR A 115 20.39 46.28 -21.57
N ASP A 116 19.49 47.01 -20.91
CA ASP A 116 19.04 46.68 -19.55
C ASP A 116 18.13 45.43 -19.57
N GLN A 117 18.69 44.31 -19.08
CA GLN A 117 18.00 43.02 -18.97
C GLN A 117 16.69 43.09 -18.18
N LYS A 118 16.48 44.10 -17.33
CA LYS A 118 15.24 44.29 -16.54
C LYS A 118 13.99 44.56 -17.38
N ASN A 119 14.15 45.02 -18.64
CA ASN A 119 13.02 45.32 -19.52
C ASN A 119 12.63 44.16 -20.44
N LEU A 120 13.42 43.08 -20.48
CA LEU A 120 13.14 41.90 -21.31
C LEU A 120 11.83 41.20 -20.97
N PRO A 121 11.47 40.96 -19.68
CA PRO A 121 10.20 40.30 -19.37
C PRO A 121 9.00 41.08 -19.92
N LYS A 122 9.01 42.42 -19.77
CA LYS A 122 7.95 43.29 -20.32
C LYS A 122 7.86 43.22 -21.84
N PHE A 123 9.01 43.18 -22.54
CA PHE A 123 9.04 43.01 -24.00
C PHE A 123 8.35 41.71 -24.42
N PHE A 124 8.65 40.60 -23.75
CA PHE A 124 8.04 39.29 -24.04
C PHE A 124 6.56 39.23 -23.67
N THR A 125 6.14 39.81 -22.54
CA THR A 125 4.71 39.88 -22.16
C THR A 125 3.91 40.67 -23.20
N ILE A 126 4.41 41.82 -23.63
CA ILE A 126 3.75 42.64 -24.66
C ILE A 126 3.72 41.89 -25.99
N GLY A 127 4.86 41.34 -26.43
CA GLY A 127 4.95 40.58 -27.68
C GLY A 127 4.00 39.39 -27.72
N HIS A 128 3.95 38.59 -26.65
CA HIS A 128 3.03 37.47 -26.54
C HIS A 128 1.57 37.93 -26.57
N SER A 129 1.21 39.03 -25.90
CA SER A 129 -0.17 39.55 -25.94
C SER A 129 -0.61 39.99 -27.35
N VAL A 130 0.29 40.63 -28.11
CA VAL A 130 0.01 41.11 -29.48
C VAL A 130 -0.07 39.95 -30.46
N LEU A 131 0.92 39.05 -30.43
CA LEU A 131 0.97 37.86 -31.29
C LEU A 131 -0.17 36.89 -30.97
N GLY A 132 -0.53 36.79 -29.69
CA GLY A 132 -1.58 35.92 -29.20
C GLY A 132 -2.96 36.33 -29.68
N ARG A 133 -3.32 37.62 -29.59
CA ARG A 133 -4.59 38.16 -30.14
C ARG A 133 -4.80 37.83 -31.63
N LYS A 134 -3.71 37.57 -32.35
CA LYS A 134 -3.66 37.27 -33.77
C LYS A 134 -3.44 35.78 -34.07
N ASN A 135 -3.34 34.93 -33.04
CA ASN A 135 -3.05 33.48 -33.13
C ASN A 135 -1.76 33.10 -33.89
N VAL A 136 -0.76 33.99 -33.91
CA VAL A 136 0.54 33.79 -34.61
C VAL A 136 1.72 33.62 -33.65
N CYS A 137 1.47 33.48 -32.35
CA CYS A 137 2.53 33.35 -31.35
C CYS A 137 3.34 32.04 -31.46
N THR A 138 2.78 30.98 -32.07
CA THR A 138 3.49 29.72 -32.36
C THR A 138 4.04 29.63 -33.78
N SER A 139 3.89 30.69 -34.58
CA SER A 139 4.47 30.75 -35.93
C SER A 139 6.00 30.61 -35.88
N HIS A 140 6.59 30.20 -37.01
CA HIS A 140 8.04 29.97 -37.12
C HIS A 140 8.60 28.99 -36.06
N GLY A 141 7.84 27.94 -35.74
CA GLY A 141 8.25 26.91 -34.78
C GLY A 141 8.30 27.38 -33.32
N GLY A 142 7.67 28.52 -33.00
CA GLY A 142 7.56 29.01 -31.63
C GLY A 142 8.85 29.61 -31.06
N GLU A 143 9.84 29.95 -31.90
CA GLU A 143 11.15 30.49 -31.47
C GLU A 143 11.01 31.66 -30.47
N PHE A 144 10.05 32.56 -30.72
CA PHE A 144 9.78 33.69 -29.82
C PHE A 144 9.33 33.23 -28.43
N LEU A 145 8.45 32.22 -28.34
CA LEU A 145 7.92 31.71 -27.07
C LEU A 145 8.94 30.87 -26.30
N PHE A 146 9.82 30.13 -26.99
CA PHE A 146 10.93 29.41 -26.34
C PHE A 146 11.90 30.39 -25.68
N GLU A 147 12.24 31.49 -26.34
CA GLU A 147 13.10 32.51 -25.74
C GLU A 147 12.39 33.32 -24.65
N ALA A 148 11.09 33.58 -24.80
CA ALA A 148 10.27 34.19 -23.77
C ALA A 148 10.26 33.35 -22.48
N GLN A 149 10.04 32.04 -22.63
CA GLN A 149 9.97 31.11 -21.51
C GLN A 149 11.27 31.08 -20.69
N LYS A 150 12.43 31.02 -21.34
CA LYS A 150 13.73 31.04 -20.63
C LYS A 150 13.89 32.29 -19.77
N ILE A 151 13.50 33.45 -20.30
CA ILE A 151 13.56 34.72 -19.56
C ILE A 151 12.56 34.73 -18.40
N PHE A 152 11.33 34.26 -18.61
CA PHE A 152 10.34 34.20 -17.53
C PHE A 152 10.76 33.27 -16.38
N VAL A 153 11.37 32.12 -16.69
CA VAL A 153 11.92 31.20 -15.67
C VAL A 153 13.03 31.88 -14.87
N VAL A 154 13.98 32.56 -15.53
CA VAL A 154 15.07 33.29 -14.86
C VAL A 154 14.57 34.44 -13.98
N ASN A 155 13.41 35.01 -14.33
CA ASN A 155 12.79 36.13 -13.62
C ASN A 155 11.70 35.72 -12.61
N GLU A 156 11.55 34.41 -12.29
CA GLU A 156 10.55 33.88 -11.36
C GLU A 156 9.09 34.20 -11.77
N MET A 157 8.82 34.29 -13.08
CA MET A 157 7.50 34.56 -13.67
C MET A 157 6.84 33.26 -14.16
N GLU A 158 6.45 32.40 -13.21
CA GLU A 158 5.96 31.04 -13.49
C GLU A 158 4.69 31.00 -14.36
N ASP A 159 3.70 31.86 -14.07
CA ASP A 159 2.44 31.91 -14.82
C ASP A 159 2.68 32.25 -16.30
N GLU A 160 3.55 33.22 -16.58
CA GLU A 160 3.93 33.59 -17.95
C GLU A 160 4.71 32.49 -18.66
N ALA A 161 5.60 31.78 -17.97
CA ALA A 161 6.30 30.62 -18.52
C ALA A 161 5.32 29.47 -18.86
N LEU A 162 4.37 29.17 -17.97
CA LEU A 162 3.33 28.16 -18.19
C LEU A 162 2.39 28.54 -19.34
N MET A 163 2.10 29.82 -19.52
CA MET A 163 1.33 30.31 -20.68
C MET A 163 2.06 30.05 -22.00
N CYS A 164 3.38 30.25 -22.05
CA CYS A 164 4.19 29.92 -23.24
C CYS A 164 4.06 28.42 -23.57
N PHE A 165 4.24 27.52 -22.59
CA PHE A 165 4.08 26.08 -22.81
C PHE A 165 2.65 25.68 -23.23
N SER A 166 1.64 26.32 -22.65
CA SER A 166 0.25 26.08 -23.03
C SER A 166 -0.04 26.49 -24.47
N CYS A 167 0.60 27.53 -24.99
CA CYS A 167 0.49 27.90 -26.39
C CYS A 167 1.27 26.95 -27.30
N LEU A 168 2.50 26.57 -26.91
CA LEU A 168 3.37 25.69 -27.69
C LEU A 168 2.82 24.26 -27.81
N PHE A 169 2.42 23.65 -26.69
CA PHE A 169 2.13 22.20 -26.59
C PHE A 169 0.72 21.86 -26.12
N ASN A 170 -0.12 22.87 -25.87
CA ASN A 170 -1.43 22.69 -25.23
C ASN A 170 -1.33 22.03 -23.84
N PHE A 171 -0.25 22.32 -23.10
CA PHE A 171 0.01 21.83 -21.76
C PHE A 171 0.75 22.90 -20.93
N PRO A 172 0.32 23.24 -19.69
CA PRO A 172 -0.81 22.65 -18.99
C PRO A 172 -2.15 23.15 -19.57
N PRO A 173 -3.27 22.44 -19.30
CA PRO A 173 -4.58 22.91 -19.75
C PRO A 173 -4.89 24.26 -19.10
N ARG A 174 -5.30 25.23 -19.93
CA ARG A 174 -5.48 26.63 -19.50
C ARG A 174 -6.57 26.73 -18.44
N LYS A 175 -6.20 27.14 -17.22
CA LYS A 175 -7.13 27.46 -16.14
C LYS A 175 -7.65 28.89 -16.33
N SER A 176 -8.96 29.07 -16.18
CA SER A 176 -9.76 30.18 -16.70
C SER A 176 -9.60 31.56 -16.01
N GLN A 177 -8.55 31.82 -15.25
CA GLN A 177 -8.55 32.98 -14.33
C GLN A 177 -7.71 34.20 -14.73
N PHE A 178 -6.81 34.12 -15.71
CA PHE A 178 -5.99 35.27 -16.12
C PHE A 178 -5.80 35.38 -17.65
N ILE A 179 -6.65 36.21 -18.28
CA ILE A 179 -6.44 37.01 -19.52
C ILE A 179 -6.32 36.29 -20.91
N ASP A 180 -6.99 36.90 -21.92
CA ASP A 180 -7.01 36.67 -23.38
C ASP A 180 -6.67 35.24 -23.90
N ILE A 181 -7.66 34.35 -23.75
CA ILE A 181 -7.65 32.99 -24.32
C ILE A 181 -7.60 33.09 -25.86
N HIS A 182 -6.48 32.67 -26.46
CA HIS A 182 -6.32 32.61 -27.92
C HIS A 182 -5.79 31.24 -28.37
N THR A 183 -6.35 30.66 -29.43
CA THR A 183 -6.01 29.29 -29.85
C THR A 183 -4.95 29.33 -30.94
N SER A 184 -3.72 28.94 -30.58
CA SER A 184 -2.59 28.85 -31.50
C SER A 184 -2.38 27.42 -32.00
N PRO A 185 -1.85 27.22 -33.22
CA PRO A 185 -1.46 25.90 -33.71
C PRO A 185 -0.44 25.25 -32.78
N VAL A 186 -0.65 23.97 -32.45
CA VAL A 186 0.24 23.17 -31.59
C VAL A 186 1.50 22.79 -32.37
N ILE A 187 2.65 22.91 -31.72
CA ILE A 187 3.95 22.49 -32.26
C ILE A 187 4.24 21.06 -31.80
N ASP A 188 4.83 20.25 -32.68
CA ASP A 188 5.28 18.90 -32.35
C ASP A 188 6.39 18.94 -31.28
N LEU A 189 6.17 18.24 -30.17
CA LEU A 189 7.14 18.12 -29.09
C LEU A 189 8.35 17.30 -29.56
N LYS A 190 9.55 17.87 -29.43
CA LYS A 190 10.83 17.23 -29.75
C LYS A 190 11.68 17.05 -28.50
N TRP A 191 12.58 16.06 -28.55
CA TRP A 191 13.49 15.74 -27.44
C TRP A 191 14.28 16.95 -26.92
N GLU A 192 14.76 17.79 -27.83
CA GLU A 192 15.56 18.98 -27.54
C GLU A 192 14.86 20.02 -26.63
N HIS A 193 13.52 19.98 -26.57
CA HIS A 193 12.72 20.90 -25.75
C HIS A 193 12.27 20.29 -24.42
N CYS A 194 12.46 18.98 -24.22
CA CYS A 194 11.88 18.28 -23.09
C CYS A 194 12.53 18.66 -21.75
N ALA A 195 13.83 18.96 -21.72
CA ALA A 195 14.58 19.30 -20.50
C ALA A 195 13.98 20.51 -19.79
N ASP A 196 13.85 21.62 -20.51
CA ASP A 196 13.31 22.88 -19.99
C ASP A 196 11.85 22.72 -19.51
N ILE A 197 11.05 21.94 -20.23
CA ILE A 197 9.65 21.66 -19.84
C ILE A 197 9.63 20.82 -18.56
N PHE A 198 10.44 19.77 -18.49
CA PHE A 198 10.48 18.89 -17.33
C PHE A 198 10.83 19.66 -16.06
N GLU A 199 11.83 20.54 -16.09
CA GLU A 199 12.22 21.36 -14.93
C GLU A 199 11.09 22.25 -14.41
N CYS A 200 10.21 22.76 -15.30
CA CYS A 200 9.08 23.60 -14.89
C CYS A 200 7.92 22.84 -14.23
N PHE A 201 7.82 21.52 -14.45
CA PHE A 201 6.74 20.68 -13.91
C PHE A 201 7.21 19.68 -12.87
N ALA A 202 8.52 19.48 -12.74
CA ALA A 202 9.10 18.66 -11.69
C ALA A 202 8.93 19.39 -10.34
N PRO A 203 8.62 18.65 -9.25
CA PRO A 203 8.49 19.25 -7.94
C PRO A 203 9.85 19.75 -7.44
N GLU A 204 9.88 20.89 -6.73
CA GLU A 204 11.11 21.43 -6.13
C GLU A 204 11.79 20.44 -5.18
N GLN A 205 10.98 19.74 -4.39
CA GLN A 205 11.41 18.65 -3.52
C GLN A 205 10.87 17.33 -4.05
N MET A 206 11.77 16.37 -4.25
CA MET A 206 11.39 15.03 -4.69
C MET A 206 10.48 14.36 -3.65
N PRO A 207 9.38 13.70 -4.08
CA PRO A 207 8.46 13.05 -3.15
C PRO A 207 9.16 11.88 -2.45
N GLU A 208 8.88 11.67 -1.16
CA GLU A 208 9.36 10.51 -0.40
C GLU A 208 8.41 9.30 -0.59
N PHE A 209 8.90 8.09 -0.39
CA PHE A 209 8.11 6.87 -0.55
C PHE A 209 6.85 6.82 0.34
N ASP A 210 6.87 7.47 1.52
CA ASP A 210 5.78 7.51 2.49
C ASP A 210 4.97 8.82 2.47
N SER A 211 5.24 9.70 1.51
CA SER A 211 4.41 10.88 1.23
C SER A 211 2.95 10.49 0.90
N ARG A 212 1.97 11.31 1.29
CA ARG A 212 0.55 10.96 1.08
C ARG A 212 0.05 11.21 -0.34
N GLN A 213 0.62 12.20 -1.01
CA GLN A 213 0.21 12.65 -2.34
C GLN A 213 1.37 12.44 -3.31
N SER A 214 1.05 12.20 -4.59
CA SER A 214 2.06 12.11 -5.63
C SER A 214 2.73 13.47 -5.85
N GLY A 215 4.02 13.46 -6.18
CA GLY A 215 4.76 14.68 -6.50
C GLY A 215 4.28 15.40 -7.78
N ILE A 216 3.48 14.72 -8.62
CA ILE A 216 2.95 15.25 -9.88
C ILE A 216 1.44 15.02 -10.03
N SER A 217 0.79 15.85 -10.86
CA SER A 217 -0.62 15.73 -11.22
C SER A 217 -0.88 14.64 -12.29
N LEU A 218 -2.15 14.26 -12.47
CA LEU A 218 -2.54 13.31 -13.54
C LEU A 218 -2.18 13.85 -14.92
N GLU A 219 -2.44 15.14 -15.15
CA GLU A 219 -2.14 15.83 -16.40
C GLU A 219 -0.62 15.88 -16.66
N THR A 220 0.17 16.17 -15.63
CA THR A 220 1.65 16.15 -15.71
C THR A 220 2.16 14.74 -16.01
N LYS A 221 1.60 13.70 -15.37
CA LYS A 221 1.96 12.32 -15.68
C LYS A 221 1.68 11.97 -17.13
N ASP A 222 0.51 12.33 -17.66
CA ASP A 222 0.16 12.05 -19.06
C ASP A 222 1.09 12.77 -20.04
N PHE A 223 1.52 14.00 -19.70
CA PHE A 223 2.51 14.72 -20.48
C PHE A 223 3.91 14.07 -20.39
N PHE A 224 4.35 13.66 -19.20
CA PHE A 224 5.61 12.96 -18.98
C PHE A 224 5.66 11.60 -19.71
N MET A 225 4.52 10.92 -19.85
CA MET A 225 4.42 9.72 -20.69
C MET A 225 4.64 10.02 -22.18
N LYS A 226 4.29 11.23 -22.66
CA LYS A 226 4.64 11.66 -24.04
C LYS A 226 6.14 11.90 -24.17
N ILE A 227 6.77 12.55 -23.18
CA ILE A 227 8.23 12.75 -23.13
C ILE A 227 8.95 11.40 -23.18
N LEU A 228 8.46 10.40 -22.45
CA LEU A 228 9.03 9.05 -22.40
C LEU A 228 9.19 8.41 -23.80
N ASN A 229 8.24 8.67 -24.70
CA ASN A 229 8.26 8.13 -26.08
C ASN A 229 9.26 8.84 -27.00
N LEU A 230 9.76 10.02 -26.60
CA LEU A 230 10.71 10.82 -27.35
C LEU A 230 12.17 10.58 -26.92
N ILE A 231 12.40 9.79 -25.86
CA ILE A 231 13.75 9.51 -25.34
C ILE A 231 14.56 8.73 -26.39
N PRO A 232 15.73 9.24 -26.82
CA PRO A 232 16.65 8.52 -27.71
C PRO A 232 17.14 7.21 -27.10
N ASP A 233 17.43 6.19 -27.93
CA ASP A 233 17.87 4.88 -27.43
C ASP A 233 19.17 4.93 -26.61
N SER A 234 20.04 5.92 -26.87
CA SER A 234 21.26 6.16 -26.10
C SER A 234 20.99 6.58 -24.65
N GLU A 235 19.86 7.26 -24.40
CA GLU A 235 19.48 7.79 -23.08
C GLU A 235 18.50 6.88 -22.32
N LYS A 236 18.14 5.72 -22.90
CA LYS A 236 17.26 4.75 -22.23
C LYS A 236 18.01 3.94 -21.16
N PRO A 237 17.28 3.46 -20.14
CA PRO A 237 17.77 2.51 -19.12
C PRO A 237 18.56 1.31 -19.66
N GLN A 238 19.88 1.26 -19.44
CA GLN A 238 20.73 0.17 -19.94
C GLN A 238 20.90 -0.99 -18.94
N ARG A 239 20.76 -0.73 -17.63
CA ARG A 239 21.09 -1.70 -16.55
C ARG A 239 19.90 -2.51 -16.02
N ILE A 240 18.73 -2.44 -16.67
CA ILE A 240 17.49 -3.12 -16.24
C ILE A 240 17.71 -4.61 -15.94
N GLN A 241 18.44 -5.32 -16.81
CA GLN A 241 18.65 -6.76 -16.66
C GLN A 241 19.55 -7.09 -15.45
N SER A 242 20.55 -6.24 -15.16
CA SER A 242 21.42 -6.40 -13.99
C SER A 242 20.62 -6.25 -12.70
N ILE A 243 19.80 -5.19 -12.60
CA ILE A 243 18.93 -4.94 -11.45
C ILE A 243 17.90 -6.06 -11.28
N SER A 244 17.27 -6.48 -12.38
CA SER A 244 16.34 -7.60 -12.37
C SER A 244 16.98 -8.91 -11.92
N ASN A 245 18.24 -9.15 -12.31
CA ASN A 245 19.01 -10.31 -11.87
C ASN A 245 19.36 -10.22 -10.38
N TYR A 246 19.74 -9.04 -9.87
CA TYR A 246 19.95 -8.85 -8.44
C TYR A 246 18.68 -9.15 -7.65
N ILE A 247 17.56 -8.53 -8.04
CA ILE A 247 16.27 -8.71 -7.36
C ILE A 247 15.81 -10.17 -7.39
N LYS A 248 15.99 -10.88 -8.51
CA LYS A 248 15.50 -12.27 -8.63
C LYS A 248 16.49 -13.31 -8.12
N LYS A 249 17.79 -13.11 -8.29
CA LYS A 249 18.82 -14.15 -8.07
C LYS A 249 19.83 -13.78 -6.99
N GLY A 250 19.82 -12.55 -6.46
CA GLY A 250 20.82 -12.07 -5.52
C GLY A 250 22.22 -11.92 -6.13
N SER A 251 22.33 -11.66 -7.44
CA SER A 251 23.62 -11.44 -8.12
C SER A 251 24.29 -10.14 -7.66
N THR A 252 25.61 -10.03 -7.73
CA THR A 252 26.32 -8.79 -7.34
C THR A 252 25.78 -7.55 -8.05
N LEU A 253 25.49 -6.48 -7.29
CA LEU A 253 25.14 -5.16 -7.80
C LEU A 253 26.41 -4.35 -8.08
N ILE A 254 26.41 -3.62 -9.20
CA ILE A 254 27.35 -2.54 -9.45
C ILE A 254 26.72 -1.28 -8.84
N LEU A 255 27.38 -0.71 -7.83
CA LEU A 255 26.85 0.40 -7.01
C LEU A 255 27.22 1.79 -7.55
N GLU A 256 27.98 1.86 -8.64
CA GLU A 256 28.32 3.13 -9.29
C GLU A 256 27.12 3.63 -10.08
N ASP A 257 26.67 4.86 -9.85
CA ASP A 257 25.62 5.48 -10.67
C ASP A 257 26.14 5.72 -12.10
N CYS A 258 25.23 5.93 -13.06
CA CYS A 258 25.65 6.18 -14.43
C CYS A 258 26.13 7.65 -14.56
N PRO A 259 27.43 7.92 -14.81
CA PRO A 259 27.96 9.28 -14.79
C PRO A 259 27.43 10.17 -15.92
N ASP A 260 26.88 9.57 -16.99
CA ASP A 260 26.47 10.25 -18.22
C ASP A 260 24.94 10.39 -18.39
N SER A 261 24.13 10.23 -17.34
CA SER A 261 22.66 10.36 -17.47
C SER A 261 22.22 11.83 -17.51
N ASN A 262 21.39 12.18 -18.50
CA ASN A 262 20.74 13.48 -18.62
C ASN A 262 19.86 13.78 -17.39
N SER A 263 19.85 15.05 -16.92
CA SER A 263 19.09 15.47 -15.72
C SER A 263 17.60 15.14 -15.82
N LEU A 264 17.04 15.17 -17.03
CA LEU A 264 15.64 14.83 -17.29
C LEU A 264 15.37 13.32 -17.13
N THR A 265 16.12 12.45 -17.82
CA THR A 265 15.90 11.00 -17.74
C THR A 265 16.22 10.47 -16.34
N SER A 266 17.07 11.20 -15.62
CA SER A 266 17.47 10.89 -14.25
C SER A 266 16.29 10.88 -13.24
N ASN A 267 15.30 11.78 -13.41
CA ASN A 267 14.20 11.92 -12.44
C ASN A 267 12.82 11.54 -13.00
N LEU A 268 12.67 11.51 -14.34
CA LEU A 268 11.40 11.19 -15.00
C LEU A 268 10.82 9.83 -14.57
N TYR A 269 11.66 8.78 -14.58
CA TYR A 269 11.22 7.43 -14.21
C TYR A 269 10.76 7.35 -12.76
N TYR A 270 11.43 8.05 -11.84
CA TYR A 270 11.02 8.09 -10.44
C TYR A 270 9.67 8.78 -10.25
N LEU A 271 9.45 9.96 -10.84
CA LEU A 271 8.19 10.69 -10.69
C LEU A 271 7.00 9.92 -11.26
N LEU A 272 7.20 9.21 -12.38
CA LEU A 272 6.20 8.28 -12.92
C LEU A 272 5.97 7.10 -11.97
N ALA A 273 7.03 6.53 -11.39
CA ALA A 273 6.92 5.43 -10.44
C ALA A 273 6.13 5.83 -9.18
N ASP A 274 6.47 6.98 -8.59
CA ASP A 274 5.78 7.55 -7.42
C ASP A 274 4.29 7.77 -7.71
N TYR A 275 3.96 8.42 -8.83
CA TYR A 275 2.57 8.63 -9.24
C TYR A 275 1.79 7.31 -9.32
N HIS A 276 2.32 6.32 -10.05
CA HIS A 276 1.65 5.02 -10.20
C HIS A 276 1.54 4.28 -8.85
N PHE A 277 2.54 4.40 -7.99
CA PHE A 277 2.53 3.82 -6.65
C PHE A 277 1.41 4.42 -5.79
N LYS A 278 1.28 5.76 -5.72
CA LYS A 278 0.20 6.42 -4.97
C LYS A 278 -1.18 6.15 -5.58
N ALA A 279 -1.26 5.98 -6.90
CA ALA A 279 -2.46 5.54 -7.62
C ALA A 279 -2.79 4.05 -7.43
N LYS A 280 -1.98 3.28 -6.67
CA LYS A 280 -2.11 1.84 -6.42
C LYS A 280 -1.97 0.96 -7.67
N ASP A 281 -1.36 1.48 -8.73
CA ASP A 281 -0.94 0.71 -9.90
C ASP A 281 0.48 0.16 -9.69
N PHE A 282 0.58 -0.85 -8.83
CA PHE A 282 1.87 -1.43 -8.42
C PHE A 282 2.63 -2.12 -9.56
N ALA A 283 1.94 -2.53 -10.63
CA ALA A 283 2.58 -3.16 -11.78
C ALA A 283 3.34 -2.13 -12.61
N ALA A 284 2.73 -0.98 -12.90
CA ALA A 284 3.40 0.14 -13.55
C ALA A 284 4.48 0.75 -12.65
N ALA A 285 4.19 0.94 -11.35
CA ALA A 285 5.17 1.47 -10.39
C ALA A 285 6.44 0.60 -10.34
N LYS A 286 6.29 -0.73 -10.26
CA LYS A 286 7.42 -1.67 -10.32
C LYS A 286 8.25 -1.52 -11.58
N TYR A 287 7.60 -1.35 -12.73
CA TYR A 287 8.31 -1.13 -14.00
C TYR A 287 9.15 0.15 -13.92
N PHE A 288 8.53 1.28 -13.57
CA PHE A 288 9.21 2.57 -13.53
C PHE A 288 10.33 2.63 -12.47
N TYR A 289 10.15 2.05 -11.27
CA TYR A 289 11.21 1.97 -10.27
C TYR A 289 12.44 1.19 -10.75
N ILE A 290 12.25 0.05 -11.45
CA ILE A 290 13.40 -0.72 -11.98
C ILE A 290 14.16 0.09 -13.04
N ASN A 291 13.45 0.86 -13.86
CA ASN A 291 14.06 1.74 -14.85
C ASN A 291 14.81 2.90 -14.18
N ASP A 292 14.25 3.51 -13.13
CA ASP A 292 14.91 4.55 -12.37
C ASP A 292 16.21 4.06 -11.70
N LEU A 293 16.16 2.90 -11.06
CA LEU A 293 17.33 2.26 -10.43
C LEU A 293 18.45 1.94 -11.44
N SER A 294 18.14 1.89 -12.74
CA SER A 294 19.16 1.70 -13.78
C SER A 294 20.11 2.88 -13.92
N PHE A 295 19.66 4.07 -13.48
CA PHE A 295 20.45 5.29 -13.41
C PHE A 295 20.96 5.54 -11.98
N HIS A 296 20.08 5.46 -10.98
CA HIS A 296 20.39 5.75 -9.57
C HIS A 296 20.28 4.50 -8.71
N VAL A 297 21.33 3.70 -8.67
CA VAL A 297 21.33 2.45 -7.89
C VAL A 297 21.26 2.75 -6.39
N ASN A 298 21.70 3.94 -5.96
CA ASN A 298 21.71 4.35 -4.56
C ASN A 298 20.49 5.19 -4.13
N ARG A 299 19.46 5.33 -4.98
CA ARG A 299 18.23 6.06 -4.61
C ARG A 299 17.37 5.22 -3.66
N PHE A 300 17.32 5.64 -2.39
CA PHE A 300 16.60 4.95 -1.32
C PHE A 300 15.11 4.77 -1.65
N ASP A 301 14.40 5.85 -2.00
CA ASP A 301 12.95 5.82 -2.21
C ASP A 301 12.54 4.89 -3.36
N SER A 302 13.37 4.74 -4.39
CA SER A 302 13.12 3.81 -5.49
C SER A 302 13.17 2.36 -5.03
N TRP A 303 14.12 2.00 -4.17
CA TRP A 303 14.17 0.68 -3.55
C TRP A 303 13.02 0.45 -2.57
N ALA A 304 12.68 1.45 -1.75
CA ALA A 304 11.59 1.37 -0.79
C ALA A 304 10.23 1.21 -1.49
N GLY A 305 9.92 2.07 -2.47
CA GLY A 305 8.71 2.00 -3.27
C GLY A 305 8.60 0.72 -4.10
N LEU A 306 9.72 0.24 -4.66
CA LEU A 306 9.79 -1.05 -5.35
C LEU A 306 9.52 -2.23 -4.39
N ALA A 307 10.12 -2.22 -3.20
CA ALA A 307 9.90 -3.25 -2.19
C ALA A 307 8.42 -3.32 -1.79
N LEU A 308 7.79 -2.17 -1.49
CA LEU A 308 6.37 -2.10 -1.15
C LEU A 308 5.47 -2.53 -2.31
N SER A 309 5.81 -2.17 -3.54
CA SER A 309 5.05 -2.58 -4.75
C SER A 309 5.06 -4.10 -4.96
N ILE A 310 6.22 -4.75 -4.75
CA ILE A 310 6.32 -6.21 -4.85
C ILE A 310 5.69 -6.88 -3.63
N ASN A 311 5.82 -6.29 -2.44
CA ASN A 311 5.22 -6.79 -1.19
C ASN A 311 3.69 -6.92 -1.31
N TYR A 312 3.04 -5.93 -1.93
CA TYR A 312 1.61 -6.01 -2.22
C TYR A 312 1.23 -7.29 -2.97
N GLN A 313 2.04 -7.73 -3.95
CA GLN A 313 1.78 -8.97 -4.68
C GLN A 313 1.87 -10.20 -3.76
N VAL A 314 2.84 -10.22 -2.84
CA VAL A 314 2.98 -11.30 -1.84
C VAL A 314 1.76 -11.34 -0.92
N ASP A 315 1.30 -10.20 -0.43
CA ASP A 315 0.12 -10.12 0.44
C ASP A 315 -1.16 -10.54 -0.29
N GLN A 316 -1.35 -10.17 -1.56
CA GLN A 316 -2.47 -10.66 -2.36
C GLN A 316 -2.44 -12.18 -2.53
N MET A 317 -1.27 -12.78 -2.80
CA MET A 317 -1.13 -14.24 -2.88
C MET A 317 -1.52 -14.91 -1.55
N LEU A 318 -1.08 -14.34 -0.42
CA LEU A 318 -1.42 -14.84 0.93
C LEU A 318 -2.90 -14.68 1.28
N LEU A 319 -3.54 -13.58 0.86
CA LEU A 319 -4.96 -13.29 1.07
C LEU A 319 -5.86 -14.22 0.24
N GLU A 320 -5.55 -14.39 -1.05
CA GLU A 320 -6.36 -15.21 -1.96
C GLU A 320 -6.21 -16.71 -1.70
N GLY A 321 -5.12 -17.14 -1.07
CA GLY A 321 -4.87 -18.58 -0.91
C GLY A 321 -4.35 -19.26 -2.16
N LYS A 322 -4.13 -18.53 -3.25
CA LYS A 322 -3.72 -19.04 -4.58
C LYS A 322 -2.22 -18.92 -4.79
N ASP A 323 -1.65 -19.86 -5.53
CA ASP A 323 -0.22 -19.94 -5.84
C ASP A 323 0.71 -19.89 -4.60
N ILE A 324 0.19 -20.15 -3.39
CA ILE A 324 0.97 -20.13 -2.14
C ILE A 324 1.89 -21.35 -2.10
N ASN A 325 3.13 -21.15 -1.64
CA ASN A 325 4.19 -22.17 -1.57
C ASN A 325 4.61 -22.72 -2.94
N THR A 326 4.34 -21.98 -4.02
CA THR A 326 4.89 -22.26 -5.35
C THR A 326 6.27 -21.62 -5.50
N ALA A 327 7.05 -22.07 -6.50
CA ALA A 327 8.31 -21.41 -6.85
C ALA A 327 8.12 -19.91 -7.13
N LYS A 328 7.00 -19.51 -7.75
CA LYS A 328 6.63 -18.11 -8.00
C LYS A 328 6.45 -17.32 -6.70
N PHE A 329 5.75 -17.88 -5.71
CA PHE A 329 5.59 -17.25 -4.40
C PHE A 329 6.94 -17.03 -3.72
N HIS A 330 7.76 -18.07 -3.65
CA HIS A 330 9.07 -17.99 -2.99
C HIS A 330 10.01 -17.01 -3.69
N GLN A 331 10.02 -17.00 -5.03
CA GLN A 331 10.78 -16.03 -5.82
C GLN A 331 10.32 -14.59 -5.57
N THR A 332 9.01 -14.35 -5.53
CA THR A 332 8.45 -13.00 -5.30
C THR A 332 8.76 -12.51 -3.89
N ALA A 333 8.60 -13.38 -2.89
CA ALA A 333 8.99 -13.12 -1.51
C ALA A 333 10.49 -12.78 -1.41
N PHE A 334 11.36 -13.61 -1.99
CA PHE A 334 12.80 -13.35 -2.02
C PHE A 334 13.15 -12.01 -2.65
N SER A 335 12.56 -11.71 -3.82
CA SER A 335 12.75 -10.42 -4.49
C SER A 335 12.33 -9.22 -3.65
N THR A 336 11.26 -9.37 -2.89
CA THR A 336 10.80 -8.33 -1.96
C THR A 336 11.81 -8.13 -0.83
N MET A 337 12.30 -9.23 -0.24
CA MET A 337 13.34 -9.17 0.82
C MET A 337 14.62 -8.50 0.32
N GLN A 338 15.06 -8.81 -0.91
CA GLN A 338 16.25 -8.17 -1.51
C GLN A 338 16.07 -6.65 -1.66
N CYS A 339 14.89 -6.20 -2.11
CA CYS A 339 14.63 -4.76 -2.27
C CYS A 339 14.61 -4.04 -0.91
N PHE A 340 13.98 -4.64 0.12
CA PHE A 340 14.01 -4.08 1.47
C PHE A 340 15.43 -4.03 2.05
N GLU A 341 16.21 -5.11 1.89
CA GLU A 341 17.60 -5.15 2.35
C GLU A 341 18.45 -4.07 1.69
N GLN A 342 18.27 -3.82 0.39
CA GLN A 342 19.01 -2.78 -0.31
C GLN A 342 18.58 -1.37 0.13
N ALA A 343 17.28 -1.10 0.27
CA ALA A 343 16.79 0.16 0.80
C ALA A 343 17.34 0.44 2.22
N LEU A 344 17.27 -0.54 3.12
CA LEU A 344 17.72 -0.40 4.51
C LEU A 344 19.24 -0.36 4.67
N ARG A 345 20.00 -0.81 3.67
CA ARG A 345 21.45 -0.57 3.59
C ARG A 345 21.76 0.88 3.28
N LEU A 346 20.98 1.52 2.43
CA LEU A 346 21.13 2.94 2.07
C LEU A 346 20.69 3.84 3.23
N GLN A 347 19.56 3.54 3.84
CA GLN A 347 19.01 4.31 4.96
C GLN A 347 18.56 3.37 6.10
N SER A 348 19.46 3.16 7.07
CA SER A 348 19.26 2.19 8.14
C SER A 348 18.44 2.70 9.33
N ASP A 349 18.16 4.00 9.40
CA ASP A 349 17.40 4.68 10.45
C ASP A 349 15.88 4.71 10.19
N ASN A 350 15.41 4.20 9.04
CA ASN A 350 14.00 4.21 8.69
C ASN A 350 13.18 3.13 9.41
N MET A 351 12.53 3.48 10.53
CA MET A 351 11.70 2.58 11.33
C MET A 351 10.52 1.97 10.56
N LYS A 352 9.79 2.78 9.76
CA LYS A 352 8.61 2.33 9.02
C LYS A 352 8.97 1.19 8.07
N LEU A 353 10.08 1.34 7.36
CA LEU A 353 10.55 0.34 6.41
C LEU A 353 11.04 -0.95 7.12
N TRP A 354 11.68 -0.83 8.29
CA TRP A 354 12.00 -2.00 9.14
C TRP A 354 10.75 -2.76 9.59
N ILE A 355 9.67 -2.05 9.95
CA ILE A 355 8.39 -2.65 10.35
C ILE A 355 7.78 -3.41 9.17
N GLU A 356 7.69 -2.79 7.99
CA GLU A 356 7.15 -3.42 6.78
C GLU A 356 7.93 -4.67 6.38
N TYR A 357 9.26 -4.60 6.37
CA TYR A 357 10.11 -5.74 6.07
C TYR A 357 9.94 -6.87 7.10
N GLY A 358 9.85 -6.52 8.40
CA GLY A 358 9.57 -7.46 9.48
C GLY A 358 8.20 -8.12 9.35
N ILE A 359 7.17 -7.37 8.95
CA ILE A 359 5.80 -7.89 8.74
C ILE A 359 5.79 -8.90 7.58
N LEU A 360 6.42 -8.60 6.46
CA LEU A 360 6.60 -9.53 5.34
C LEU A 360 7.24 -10.84 5.80
N CYS A 361 8.41 -10.76 6.45
CA CYS A 361 9.13 -11.93 6.91
C CYS A 361 8.29 -12.77 7.89
N TYR A 362 7.60 -12.10 8.82
CA TYR A 362 6.69 -12.77 9.75
C TYR A 362 5.53 -13.45 9.02
N ASN A 363 4.94 -12.82 8.00
CA ASN A 363 3.82 -13.37 7.24
C ASN A 363 4.23 -14.64 6.48
N ILE A 364 5.41 -14.64 5.84
CA ILE A 364 6.00 -15.82 5.20
C ILE A 364 6.19 -16.95 6.21
N ALA A 365 6.84 -16.65 7.35
CA ALA A 365 7.07 -17.64 8.40
C ALA A 365 5.75 -18.12 9.04
N SER A 366 4.74 -17.26 9.12
CA SER A 366 3.43 -17.62 9.63
C SER A 366 2.69 -18.55 8.68
N ASN A 367 2.71 -18.27 7.38
CA ASN A 367 2.15 -19.14 6.34
C ASN A 367 2.79 -20.53 6.36
N TRP A 368 4.11 -20.62 6.45
CA TRP A 368 4.81 -21.91 6.57
C TRP A 368 4.35 -22.70 7.81
N SER A 369 4.28 -22.06 8.98
CA SER A 369 3.76 -22.73 10.19
C SER A 369 2.31 -23.21 10.04
N ARG A 370 1.48 -22.51 9.27
CA ARG A 370 0.08 -22.90 9.00
C ARG A 370 0.04 -24.11 8.09
N LEU A 371 0.82 -24.12 7.02
CA LEU A 371 0.96 -25.26 6.10
C LEU A 371 1.36 -26.54 6.85
N MET A 372 2.42 -26.48 7.66
CA MET A 372 2.90 -27.62 8.44
C MET A 372 1.82 -28.19 9.36
N LYS A 373 1.02 -27.31 9.99
CA LYS A 373 -0.11 -27.74 10.83
C LYS A 373 -1.19 -28.44 10.02
N ARG A 374 -1.49 -27.97 8.81
CA ARG A 374 -2.50 -28.62 7.93
C ARG A 374 -2.04 -29.99 7.46
N ILE A 375 -0.78 -30.10 7.01
CA ILE A 375 -0.17 -31.37 6.61
C ILE A 375 -0.29 -32.39 7.75
N LYS A 376 0.10 -32.00 8.97
CA LYS A 376 -0.04 -32.84 10.16
C LYS A 376 -1.48 -33.18 10.51
N MET A 377 -2.43 -32.26 10.27
CA MET A 377 -3.83 -32.44 10.68
C MET A 377 -4.62 -33.36 9.75
N PHE A 378 -4.31 -33.37 8.46
CA PHE A 378 -4.99 -34.17 7.44
C PHE A 378 -4.13 -35.30 6.86
N SER A 379 -2.93 -35.51 7.39
CA SER A 379 -1.97 -36.51 6.89
C SER A 379 -1.76 -36.42 5.37
N LEU A 380 -1.68 -35.19 4.85
CA LEU A 380 -1.42 -34.96 3.44
C LEU A 380 -0.01 -35.49 3.12
N ASN A 381 0.15 -36.21 2.00
CA ASN A 381 1.48 -36.62 1.53
C ASN A 381 2.42 -35.41 1.52
N ASP A 382 3.67 -35.59 1.93
CA ASP A 382 4.68 -34.53 1.98
C ASP A 382 4.70 -33.82 0.62
N ILE A 383 4.07 -32.64 0.57
CA ILE A 383 4.12 -31.77 -0.60
C ILE A 383 5.60 -31.49 -0.78
N GLU A 384 6.17 -31.87 -1.93
CA GLU A 384 7.56 -31.55 -2.28
C GLU A 384 7.75 -30.04 -2.19
N MET A 385 8.22 -29.57 -1.05
CA MET A 385 8.48 -28.16 -0.81
C MET A 385 9.83 -27.83 -1.43
N THR A 386 9.79 -27.44 -2.69
CA THR A 386 10.95 -26.87 -3.38
C THR A 386 11.14 -25.40 -3.00
N ASN A 387 11.34 -25.11 -1.70
CA ASN A 387 11.81 -23.78 -1.31
C ASN A 387 13.34 -23.72 -1.34
N VAL A 388 13.88 -23.40 -2.51
CA VAL A 388 15.33 -23.29 -2.76
C VAL A 388 15.86 -21.89 -2.38
N PHE A 389 14.98 -20.92 -2.12
CA PHE A 389 15.37 -19.51 -1.98
C PHE A 389 15.83 -19.12 -0.57
N TYR A 390 15.24 -19.71 0.47
CA TYR A 390 15.55 -19.36 1.86
C TYR A 390 15.08 -20.44 2.83
N LYS A 391 15.78 -20.59 3.97
CA LYS A 391 15.32 -21.47 5.05
C LYS A 391 14.34 -20.75 5.98
N TYR A 392 13.44 -21.54 6.58
CA TYR A 392 12.45 -21.04 7.53
C TYR A 392 13.07 -20.30 8.73
N GLU A 393 14.15 -20.87 9.28
CA GLU A 393 14.85 -20.33 10.45
C GLU A 393 15.49 -18.98 10.12
N ASP A 394 16.09 -18.84 8.93
CA ASP A 394 16.69 -17.59 8.46
C ASP A 394 15.66 -16.46 8.38
N VAL A 395 14.45 -16.77 7.89
CA VAL A 395 13.35 -15.78 7.82
C VAL A 395 12.92 -15.32 9.22
N LEU A 396 12.87 -16.21 10.21
CA LEU A 396 12.56 -15.83 11.60
C LEU A 396 13.67 -14.97 12.23
N ILE A 397 14.94 -15.30 11.96
CA ILE A 397 16.09 -14.50 12.41
C ILE A 397 16.02 -13.10 11.80
N ARG A 398 15.79 -12.99 10.49
CA ARG A 398 15.57 -11.71 9.80
C ARG A 398 14.40 -10.94 10.39
N THR A 399 13.26 -11.62 10.62
CA THR A 399 12.07 -11.02 11.25
C THR A 399 12.42 -10.39 12.60
N LYS A 400 13.13 -11.14 13.46
CA LYS A 400 13.57 -10.65 14.77
C LYS A 400 14.47 -9.43 14.63
N HIS A 401 15.47 -9.51 13.75
CA HIS A 401 16.42 -8.43 13.50
C HIS A 401 15.71 -7.14 13.06
N CYS A 402 14.71 -7.24 12.17
CA CYS A 402 13.97 -6.09 11.68
C CYS A 402 13.26 -5.34 12.82
N PHE A 403 12.56 -6.06 13.71
CA PHE A 403 11.86 -5.42 14.82
C PHE A 403 12.80 -4.92 15.92
N GLU A 404 13.94 -5.57 16.14
CA GLU A 404 14.98 -5.05 17.03
C GLU A 404 15.57 -3.74 16.49
N LYS A 405 15.79 -3.66 15.17
CA LYS A 405 16.23 -2.44 14.49
C LYS A 405 15.17 -1.34 14.58
N ALA A 406 13.91 -1.65 14.30
CA ALA A 406 12.80 -0.70 14.43
C ALA A 406 12.73 -0.07 15.84
N ILE A 407 12.98 -0.84 16.90
CA ILE A 407 13.03 -0.33 18.28
C ILE A 407 14.24 0.58 18.49
N GLN A 408 15.42 0.21 17.96
CA GLN A 408 16.64 1.01 18.08
C GLN A 408 16.53 2.36 17.35
N THR A 409 15.82 2.41 16.24
CA THR A 409 15.62 3.60 15.40
C THR A 409 14.40 4.43 15.82
N ASN A 410 13.74 4.09 16.92
CA ASN A 410 12.47 4.70 17.31
C ASN A 410 12.67 6.14 17.85
N ILE A 411 12.77 7.10 16.92
CA ILE A 411 12.92 8.53 17.21
C ILE A 411 11.53 9.21 17.40
N TYR A 412 10.44 8.58 16.91
CA TYR A 412 9.08 9.15 16.91
C TYR A 412 8.01 8.15 17.35
N ASN A 413 7.17 8.56 18.30
CA ASN A 413 6.24 7.72 19.09
C ASN A 413 5.07 7.03 18.35
N GLU A 414 4.96 7.11 17.02
CA GLU A 414 3.82 6.48 16.32
C GLU A 414 4.02 4.95 16.22
N GLU A 415 3.07 4.17 16.75
CA GLU A 415 3.06 2.69 16.75
C GLU A 415 4.20 2.00 17.52
N SER A 416 4.73 2.63 18.57
CA SER A 416 5.84 2.10 19.38
C SER A 416 5.57 0.71 19.97
N TRP A 417 4.30 0.34 20.17
CA TRP A 417 3.90 -0.97 20.68
C TRP A 417 4.11 -2.13 19.68
N LEU A 418 4.04 -1.84 18.38
CA LEU A 418 3.93 -2.85 17.32
C LEU A 418 5.19 -3.73 17.20
N PRO A 419 6.43 -3.18 17.21
CA PRO A 419 7.63 -4.00 17.20
C PRO A 419 7.72 -4.96 18.39
N PHE A 420 7.38 -4.51 19.61
CA PHE A 420 7.38 -5.38 20.80
C PHE A 420 6.35 -6.50 20.70
N TYR A 421 5.13 -6.18 20.23
CA TYR A 421 4.09 -7.17 19.98
C TYR A 421 4.55 -8.22 18.96
N MET A 422 5.21 -7.79 17.89
CA MET A 422 5.70 -8.69 16.86
C MET A 422 6.87 -9.55 17.32
N LEU A 423 7.81 -8.99 18.10
CA LEU A 423 8.87 -9.77 18.74
C LEU A 423 8.30 -10.83 19.69
N GLY A 424 7.24 -10.52 20.45
CA GLY A 424 6.54 -11.51 21.29
C GLY A 424 6.01 -12.69 20.46
N LYS A 425 5.42 -12.42 19.29
CA LYS A 425 4.94 -13.46 18.37
C LYS A 425 6.06 -14.25 17.71
N VAL A 426 7.18 -13.61 17.40
CA VAL A 426 8.39 -14.29 16.91
C VAL A 426 8.94 -15.21 17.99
N ALA A 427 9.06 -14.73 19.22
CA ALA A 427 9.51 -15.52 20.38
C ALA A 427 8.61 -16.74 20.64
N GLU A 428 7.28 -16.60 20.49
CA GLU A 428 6.35 -17.75 20.54
C GLU A 428 6.66 -18.80 19.45
N LYS A 429 6.99 -18.37 18.24
CA LYS A 429 7.30 -19.29 17.12
C LYS A 429 8.64 -19.97 17.30
N SER A 430 9.63 -19.24 17.81
CA SER A 430 10.97 -19.75 18.14
C SER A 430 11.01 -20.57 19.43
N GLN A 431 9.86 -20.82 20.08
CA GLN A 431 9.77 -21.57 21.35
C GLN A 431 10.67 -21.00 22.45
N ALA A 432 10.82 -19.67 22.50
CA ALA A 432 11.59 -19.00 23.55
C ALA A 432 10.96 -19.20 24.94
N GLU A 433 11.73 -18.86 25.98
CA GLU A 433 11.24 -18.93 27.36
C GLU A 433 10.01 -18.04 27.58
N LEU A 434 9.05 -18.55 28.37
CA LEU A 434 7.79 -17.84 28.64
C LEU A 434 8.01 -16.47 29.29
N SER A 435 9.01 -16.35 30.17
CA SER A 435 9.41 -15.09 30.80
C SER A 435 9.72 -14.00 29.76
N CYS A 436 10.54 -14.34 28.75
CA CYS A 436 10.90 -13.44 27.66
C CYS A 436 9.68 -13.03 26.83
N ILE A 437 8.80 -13.98 26.49
CA ILE A 437 7.56 -13.69 25.74
C ILE A 437 6.66 -12.73 26.51
N LEU A 438 6.48 -12.95 27.82
CA LEU A 438 5.64 -12.09 28.66
C LEU A 438 6.22 -10.69 28.84
N GLN A 439 7.54 -10.56 28.93
CA GLN A 439 8.22 -9.26 28.98
C GLN A 439 7.99 -8.44 27.69
N LEU A 440 8.09 -9.08 26.52
CA LEU A 440 7.82 -8.41 25.25
C LEU A 440 6.37 -7.92 25.14
N TYR A 441 5.39 -8.75 25.57
CA TYR A 441 4.00 -8.32 25.60
C TYR A 441 3.71 -7.26 26.67
N GLU A 442 4.43 -7.27 27.78
CA GLU A 442 4.36 -6.20 28.78
C GLU A 442 4.86 -4.88 28.19
N SER A 443 6.00 -4.87 27.51
CA SER A 443 6.51 -3.67 26.82
C SER A 443 5.51 -3.16 25.77
N ALA A 444 4.92 -4.05 24.97
CA ALA A 444 3.89 -3.67 24.01
C ALA A 444 2.66 -3.04 24.71
N TYR A 445 2.25 -3.61 25.84
CA TYR A 445 1.12 -3.12 26.62
C TYR A 445 1.36 -1.72 27.21
N LEU A 446 2.57 -1.48 27.73
CA LEU A 446 2.98 -0.17 28.24
C LEU A 446 3.00 0.88 27.13
N ASN A 447 3.55 0.55 25.96
CA ASN A 447 3.56 1.47 24.83
C ASN A 447 2.14 1.80 24.35
N LEU A 448 1.22 0.82 24.24
CA LEU A 448 -0.19 1.13 23.93
C LEU A 448 -0.83 2.11 24.92
N TYR A 449 -0.51 1.95 26.21
CA TYR A 449 -1.02 2.86 27.23
C TYR A 449 -0.46 4.28 27.07
N LEU A 450 0.84 4.40 26.82
CA LEU A 450 1.53 5.68 26.57
C LEU A 450 1.09 6.35 25.26
N ASP A 451 0.78 5.54 24.24
CA ASP A 451 0.23 5.97 22.95
C ASP A 451 -1.24 6.44 23.09
N GLY A 452 -1.83 6.38 24.28
CA GLY A 452 -3.17 6.94 24.54
C GLY A 452 -4.33 5.99 24.20
N ALA A 453 -4.17 4.69 24.46
CA ALA A 453 -5.24 3.73 24.24
C ALA A 453 -6.50 4.00 25.08
N ILE A 454 -7.66 3.82 24.45
CA ILE A 454 -8.99 4.03 25.05
C ILE A 454 -9.62 2.70 25.43
N TYR A 455 -10.17 2.61 26.64
CA TYR A 455 -10.69 1.36 27.21
C TYR A 455 -12.21 1.41 27.48
N PRO A 456 -13.09 1.32 26.46
CA PRO A 456 -14.54 1.40 26.62
C PRO A 456 -15.15 0.11 27.23
N LYS A 457 -16.32 0.19 27.90
CA LYS A 457 -16.97 -1.03 28.43
C LYS A 457 -17.27 -2.08 27.34
N LYS A 458 -17.71 -1.64 26.17
CA LYS A 458 -17.86 -2.46 24.95
C LYS A 458 -17.17 -1.77 23.79
N ILE A 459 -16.51 -2.54 22.94
CA ILE A 459 -15.79 -2.04 21.75
C ILE A 459 -16.72 -2.19 20.54
N SER A 460 -16.91 -1.09 19.82
CA SER A 460 -17.68 -1.08 18.57
C SER A 460 -16.89 -1.70 17.43
N TYR A 461 -17.58 -2.35 16.50
CA TYR A 461 -16.98 -2.90 15.28
C TYR A 461 -16.63 -1.81 14.26
N TYR A 462 -17.60 -0.95 13.89
CA TYR A 462 -17.45 -0.02 12.77
C TYR A 462 -16.56 1.18 13.08
N ASN A 463 -16.43 1.53 14.36
CA ASN A 463 -15.60 2.65 14.79
C ASN A 463 -14.99 2.30 16.17
N PRO A 464 -14.00 1.40 16.20
CA PRO A 464 -13.37 1.00 17.44
C PRO A 464 -12.63 2.21 18.04
N PRO A 465 -12.75 2.46 19.35
CA PRO A 465 -11.98 3.53 19.99
C PRO A 465 -10.47 3.32 19.83
N HIS A 466 -9.73 4.43 19.83
CA HIS A 466 -8.28 4.45 19.61
C HIS A 466 -7.54 3.37 20.40
N LEU A 467 -6.80 2.51 19.68
CA LEU A 467 -5.98 1.41 20.21
C LEU A 467 -6.71 0.37 21.10
N SER A 468 -8.05 0.34 21.07
CA SER A 468 -8.85 -0.50 21.95
C SER A 468 -8.83 -1.99 21.56
N ILE A 469 -8.75 -2.28 20.26
CA ILE A 469 -8.71 -3.66 19.75
C ILE A 469 -7.31 -4.26 19.91
N GLU A 470 -6.27 -3.46 19.73
CA GLU A 470 -4.85 -3.75 19.93
C GLU A 470 -4.62 -4.16 21.38
N SER A 471 -5.15 -3.35 22.31
CA SER A 471 -5.12 -3.64 23.74
C SER A 471 -5.87 -4.93 24.08
N LEU A 472 -7.01 -5.16 23.44
CA LEU A 472 -7.78 -6.41 23.58
C LEU A 472 -7.02 -7.62 23.04
N GLU A 473 -6.36 -7.50 21.89
CA GLU A 473 -5.56 -8.56 21.29
C GLU A 473 -4.35 -8.88 22.18
N LEU A 474 -3.64 -7.89 22.73
CA LEU A 474 -2.56 -8.14 23.69
C LEU A 474 -3.05 -8.83 24.96
N HIS A 475 -4.18 -8.36 25.52
CA HIS A 475 -4.79 -9.02 26.67
C HIS A 475 -5.13 -10.48 26.37
N TYR A 476 -5.75 -10.77 25.22
CA TYR A 476 -6.01 -12.14 24.76
C TYR A 476 -4.70 -12.94 24.60
N ARG A 477 -3.65 -12.35 24.04
CA ARG A 477 -2.37 -13.03 23.74
C ARG A 477 -1.68 -13.51 24.99
N VAL A 478 -1.55 -12.65 25.99
CA VAL A 478 -0.94 -12.99 27.29
C VAL A 478 -1.64 -14.19 27.91
N HIS A 479 -2.97 -14.11 28.08
CA HIS A 479 -3.76 -15.20 28.67
C HIS A 479 -3.72 -16.47 27.80
N SER A 480 -3.76 -16.33 26.47
CA SER A 480 -3.66 -17.46 25.55
C SER A 480 -2.29 -18.14 25.62
N VAL A 481 -1.20 -17.41 25.82
CA VAL A 481 0.16 -17.97 25.89
C VAL A 481 0.37 -18.69 27.22
N ILE A 482 -0.03 -18.07 28.33
CA ILE A 482 0.04 -18.71 29.65
C ILE A 482 -0.84 -19.96 29.68
N LEU A 483 -2.07 -19.90 29.15
CA LEU A 483 -2.94 -21.07 29.07
C LEU A 483 -2.32 -22.21 28.25
N LYS A 484 -1.74 -21.93 27.07
CA LYS A 484 -1.02 -22.95 26.28
C LYS A 484 0.13 -23.57 27.08
N TYR A 485 0.91 -22.76 27.78
CA TYR A 485 2.02 -23.22 28.59
C TYR A 485 1.54 -24.13 29.74
N LEU A 486 0.47 -23.73 30.43
CA LEU A 486 -0.14 -24.51 31.51
C LEU A 486 -0.72 -25.84 31.02
N LEU A 487 -1.24 -25.91 29.79
CA LEU A 487 -1.83 -27.14 29.24
C LEU A 487 -0.78 -28.10 28.70
N ASN A 488 0.24 -27.60 28.00
CA ASN A 488 1.22 -28.43 27.32
C ASN A 488 2.32 -28.97 28.25
N ASN A 489 2.63 -28.27 29.34
CA ASN A 489 3.65 -28.70 30.29
C ASN A 489 3.05 -29.53 31.43
N ARG A 490 3.79 -30.58 31.84
CA ARG A 490 3.37 -31.50 32.90
C ARG A 490 4.08 -31.24 34.24
N LYS A 491 5.22 -30.53 34.23
CA LYS A 491 6.05 -30.30 35.42
C LYS A 491 6.17 -28.80 35.68
N PHE A 492 5.89 -28.40 36.92
CA PHE A 492 6.01 -27.01 37.36
C PHE A 492 6.68 -26.95 38.73
N THR A 493 7.53 -25.95 38.92
CA THR A 493 8.02 -25.61 40.26
C THR A 493 7.05 -24.63 40.92
N ALA A 494 7.02 -24.61 42.26
CA ALA A 494 6.23 -23.65 43.02
C ALA A 494 6.58 -22.20 42.65
N ARG A 495 7.86 -21.92 42.42
CA ARG A 495 8.34 -20.60 41.99
C ARG A 495 7.74 -20.20 40.64
N MET A 496 7.73 -21.10 39.66
CA MET A 496 7.15 -20.82 38.35
C MET A 496 5.65 -20.49 38.44
N LEU A 497 4.88 -21.30 39.18
CA LEU A 497 3.44 -21.07 39.34
C LEU A 497 3.13 -19.77 40.08
N ARG A 498 3.90 -19.44 41.13
CA ARG A 498 3.78 -18.15 41.83
C ARG A 498 4.10 -16.97 40.91
N ASN A 499 5.14 -17.07 40.09
CA ASN A 499 5.47 -16.04 39.10
C ASN A 499 4.34 -15.85 38.08
N LEU A 500 3.74 -16.95 37.60
CA LEU A 500 2.58 -16.88 36.70
C LEU A 500 1.35 -16.28 37.37
N LYS A 501 1.10 -16.62 38.66
CA LYS A 501 0.02 -16.04 39.46
C LYS A 501 0.20 -14.52 39.55
N PHE A 502 1.40 -14.06 39.91
CA PHE A 502 1.73 -12.65 39.98
C PHE A 502 1.50 -11.93 38.63
N GLN A 503 1.95 -12.52 37.53
CA GLN A 503 1.74 -11.95 36.20
C GLN A 503 0.24 -11.84 35.87
N LEU A 504 -0.54 -12.90 36.08
CA LEU A 504 -1.99 -12.87 35.81
C LEU A 504 -2.73 -11.85 36.68
N ILE A 505 -2.36 -11.72 37.97
CA ILE A 505 -2.93 -10.70 38.87
C ILE A 505 -2.60 -9.28 38.36
N LYS A 506 -1.36 -9.06 37.92
CA LYS A 506 -0.95 -7.79 37.30
C LYS A 506 -1.81 -7.47 36.08
N TYR A 507 -2.04 -8.43 35.19
CA TYR A 507 -2.89 -8.23 34.01
C TYR A 507 -4.38 -8.05 34.37
N SER A 508 -4.89 -8.69 35.44
CA SER A 508 -6.26 -8.45 35.91
C SER A 508 -6.45 -7.07 36.53
N LYS A 509 -5.37 -6.40 36.94
CA LYS A 509 -5.38 -5.01 37.43
C LYS A 509 -4.87 -4.01 36.38
N SER A 510 -4.79 -4.41 35.12
CA SER A 510 -4.25 -3.56 34.06
C SER A 510 -5.23 -2.45 33.65
N PRO A 511 -4.74 -1.30 33.12
CA PRO A 511 -5.55 -0.20 32.58
C PRO A 511 -6.72 -0.64 31.69
N PHE A 512 -6.49 -1.64 30.83
CA PHE A 512 -7.50 -2.27 29.99
C PHE A 512 -8.66 -2.84 30.82
N VAL A 513 -8.37 -3.60 31.88
CA VAL A 513 -9.37 -4.24 32.74
C VAL A 513 -10.09 -3.22 33.60
N LEU A 514 -9.33 -2.34 34.24
CA LEU A 514 -9.86 -1.29 35.11
C LEU A 514 -10.56 -0.16 34.33
N ARG A 515 -10.45 -0.16 32.99
CA ARG A 515 -11.02 0.86 32.10
C ARG A 515 -10.48 2.27 32.38
N LYS A 516 -9.20 2.36 32.75
CA LYS A 516 -8.51 3.61 33.09
C LYS A 516 -7.57 4.02 31.95
N SER A 517 -8.01 4.94 31.10
CA SER A 517 -7.19 5.50 30.02
C SER A 517 -6.18 6.52 30.53
N PHE A 518 -5.16 6.81 29.73
CA PHE A 518 -4.14 7.82 30.05
C PHE A 518 -4.79 9.20 30.19
N SER A 519 -4.53 9.90 31.30
CA SER A 519 -5.03 11.25 31.55
C SER A 519 -3.94 12.26 31.23
N ASN A 520 -4.04 12.91 30.06
CA ASN A 520 -3.17 14.03 29.71
C ASN A 520 -3.76 15.34 30.25
N HIS A 521 -3.37 15.74 31.46
CA HIS A 521 -3.47 17.15 31.86
C HIS A 521 -2.27 17.93 31.33
N SER A 522 -2.22 18.13 30.01
CA SER A 522 -1.44 19.19 29.37
C SER A 522 -1.72 19.28 27.86
N GLY A 523 -2.49 20.31 27.48
CA GLY A 523 -2.35 20.99 26.18
C GLY A 523 -2.94 20.34 24.93
N GLN A 524 -4.22 20.61 24.65
CA GLN A 524 -4.62 21.18 23.35
C GLN A 524 -5.99 21.82 23.48
N SER A 525 -5.97 23.15 23.46
CA SER A 525 -7.13 24.02 23.38
C SER A 525 -7.67 24.05 21.95
N SER A 526 -8.93 23.66 21.78
CA SER A 526 -9.79 24.18 20.72
C SER A 526 -11.07 24.77 21.35
N LYS A 527 -11.20 26.09 21.13
CA LYS A 527 -12.28 27.04 21.50
C LYS A 527 -13.68 26.44 21.23
N LYS A 528 -14.80 26.81 21.85
CA LYS A 528 -15.25 27.74 22.91
C LYS A 528 -16.76 27.44 23.07
N GLN A 529 -17.34 27.50 24.27
CA GLN A 529 -18.45 28.42 24.58
C GLN A 529 -18.76 28.46 26.10
N ASN A 530 -19.25 29.63 26.50
CA ASN A 530 -19.24 30.21 27.84
C ASN A 530 -20.25 29.59 28.83
N GLY A 531 -19.94 29.66 30.13
CA GLY A 531 -20.96 29.52 31.17
C GLY A 531 -20.44 29.33 32.59
N SER A 532 -20.17 30.44 33.27
CA SER A 532 -20.13 30.63 34.73
C SER A 532 -19.03 29.97 35.57
N LYS A 533 -18.38 30.84 36.35
CA LYS A 533 -17.46 30.56 37.44
C LYS A 533 -18.14 29.71 38.51
N ASN A 534 -17.50 28.59 38.86
CA ASN A 534 -17.27 28.20 40.25
C ASN A 534 -16.05 27.27 40.28
N SER A 535 -14.93 27.88 40.64
CA SER A 535 -13.72 27.20 41.11
C SER A 535 -14.03 26.45 42.40
N ALA A 536 -14.23 25.15 42.29
CA ALA A 536 -14.15 24.21 43.40
C ALA A 536 -13.16 23.11 43.02
N ASN A 537 -12.11 23.00 43.83
CA ASN A 537 -11.06 21.99 43.80
C ASN A 537 -11.57 20.60 43.35
N GLN A 538 -10.99 20.04 42.30
CA GLN A 538 -11.02 18.60 42.07
C GLN A 538 -9.62 18.05 42.26
N PHE A 539 -9.35 17.67 43.51
CA PHE A 539 -8.30 16.73 43.85
C PHE A 539 -8.49 15.46 43.02
N VAL A 540 -7.46 15.03 42.28
CA VAL A 540 -7.32 13.62 41.95
C VAL A 540 -7.22 12.89 43.29
N ASN A 541 -8.22 12.07 43.59
CA ASN A 541 -8.41 11.43 44.88
C ASN A 541 -7.20 10.55 45.25
N ASN A 542 -6.37 11.03 46.19
CA ASN A 542 -5.32 10.25 46.86
C ASN A 542 -5.83 8.92 47.46
N THR A 543 -7.15 8.77 47.65
CA THR A 543 -7.80 7.54 48.11
C THR A 543 -7.76 6.42 47.07
N GLU A 544 -7.99 6.68 45.78
CA GLU A 544 -7.99 5.62 44.75
C GLU A 544 -6.60 5.00 44.53
N ILE A 545 -5.55 5.83 44.55
CA ILE A 545 -4.16 5.34 44.44
C ILE A 545 -3.79 4.53 45.68
N ASN A 546 -4.17 5.02 46.86
CA ASN A 546 -3.95 4.29 48.12
C ASN A 546 -4.70 2.95 48.15
N ASP A 547 -5.92 2.87 47.60
CA ASP A 547 -6.69 1.63 47.57
C ASP A 547 -6.12 0.61 46.56
N GLN A 548 -5.64 1.07 45.39
CA GLN A 548 -4.91 0.21 44.45
C GLN A 548 -3.59 -0.34 45.03
N ILE A 549 -2.86 0.51 45.77
CA ILE A 549 -1.62 0.10 46.46
C ILE A 549 -1.96 -0.90 47.57
N LYS A 550 -3.00 -0.66 48.38
CA LYS A 550 -3.46 -1.60 49.41
C LYS A 550 -3.84 -2.95 48.80
N ASP A 551 -4.57 -2.98 47.70
CA ASP A 551 -4.98 -4.22 47.04
C ASP A 551 -3.77 -4.98 46.48
N LEU A 552 -2.79 -4.29 45.89
CA LEU A 552 -1.55 -4.92 45.43
C LEU A 552 -0.70 -5.45 46.59
N VAL A 553 -0.61 -4.70 47.68
CA VAL A 553 0.09 -5.12 48.90
C VAL A 553 -0.61 -6.31 49.54
N SER A 554 -1.94 -6.33 49.59
CA SER A 554 -2.73 -7.48 50.07
C SER A 554 -2.45 -8.73 49.25
N ASP A 555 -2.48 -8.65 47.92
CA ASP A 555 -2.18 -9.78 47.05
C ASP A 555 -0.74 -10.30 47.24
N ILE A 556 0.23 -9.40 47.43
CA ILE A 556 1.63 -9.77 47.72
C ILE A 556 1.71 -10.46 49.08
N ILE A 557 1.01 -9.95 50.10
CA ILE A 557 0.95 -10.55 51.44
C ILE A 557 0.34 -11.96 51.35
N ASP A 558 -0.74 -12.15 50.58
CA ASP A 558 -1.37 -13.46 50.38
C ASP A 558 -0.42 -14.43 49.66
N LEU A 559 0.26 -13.96 48.61
CA LEU A 559 1.29 -14.73 47.89
C LEU A 559 2.49 -15.14 48.77
N VAL A 560 2.86 -14.30 49.74
CA VAL A 560 3.92 -14.57 50.71
C VAL A 560 3.43 -15.50 51.82
N SER A 561 2.19 -15.33 52.29
CA SER A 561 1.56 -16.15 53.33
C SER A 561 1.33 -17.60 52.86
N GLU A 562 1.01 -17.80 51.59
CA GLU A 562 0.94 -19.11 50.92
C GLU A 562 2.30 -19.87 50.88
N ARG A 563 3.42 -19.27 51.33
CA ARG A 563 4.72 -19.97 51.43
C ARG A 563 4.79 -20.94 52.60
N GLN A 564 3.95 -20.80 53.61
CA GLN A 564 3.99 -21.61 54.83
C GLN A 564 3.11 -22.88 54.76
N ILE A 565 2.26 -23.00 53.74
CA ILE A 565 1.36 -24.15 53.52
C ILE A 565 2.01 -25.12 52.52
N LYS A 566 1.76 -26.43 52.65
CA LYS A 566 2.19 -27.44 51.67
C LYS A 566 1.66 -27.08 50.28
N PHE A 567 2.55 -26.60 49.40
CA PHE A 567 2.19 -26.06 48.10
C PHE A 567 1.66 -27.15 47.16
N ASP A 568 0.37 -27.10 46.83
CA ASP A 568 -0.24 -28.00 45.86
C ASP A 568 -0.09 -27.44 44.44
N VAL A 569 0.79 -28.09 43.68
CA VAL A 569 1.10 -27.76 42.28
C VAL A 569 -0.14 -27.90 41.38
N ASN A 570 -0.97 -28.91 41.58
CA ASN A 570 -2.12 -29.19 40.74
C ASN A 570 -3.24 -28.20 40.99
N ARG A 571 -3.54 -27.92 42.27
CA ARG A 571 -4.50 -26.88 42.64
C ARG A 571 -4.08 -25.52 42.11
N SER A 572 -2.83 -25.11 42.35
CA SER A 572 -2.30 -23.84 41.85
C SER A 572 -2.37 -23.75 40.33
N ARG A 573 -2.03 -24.82 39.61
CA ARG A 573 -2.18 -24.88 38.14
C ARG A 573 -3.62 -24.67 37.70
N SER A 574 -4.60 -25.31 38.37
CA SER A 574 -6.03 -25.17 38.07
C SER A 574 -6.53 -23.73 38.31
N GLU A 575 -6.08 -23.09 39.40
CA GLU A 575 -6.39 -21.68 39.69
C GLU A 575 -5.86 -20.76 38.58
N LEU A 576 -4.63 -20.96 38.11
CA LEU A 576 -4.06 -20.18 37.01
C LEU A 576 -4.79 -20.38 35.68
N ILE A 577 -5.22 -21.61 35.38
CA ILE A 577 -6.07 -21.90 34.22
C ILE A 577 -7.38 -21.12 34.31
N THR A 578 -8.00 -21.08 35.50
CA THR A 578 -9.23 -20.33 35.74
C THR A 578 -9.05 -18.83 35.49
N LEU A 579 -7.94 -18.24 35.98
CA LEU A 579 -7.58 -16.85 35.70
C LEU A 579 -7.38 -16.59 34.20
N CYS A 580 -6.75 -17.53 33.48
CA CYS A 580 -6.60 -17.44 32.03
C CYS A 580 -7.95 -17.44 31.29
N ILE A 581 -8.86 -18.32 31.68
CA ILE A 581 -10.21 -18.40 31.12
C ILE A 581 -10.98 -17.10 31.39
N LYS A 582 -10.88 -16.56 32.60
CA LYS A 582 -11.49 -15.27 32.97
C LYS A 582 -11.01 -14.12 32.08
N GLY A 583 -9.70 -13.97 31.87
CA GLY A 583 -9.17 -12.94 30.97
C GLY A 583 -9.64 -13.11 29.50
N ILE A 584 -9.71 -14.34 29.00
CA ILE A 584 -10.23 -14.60 27.64
C ILE A 584 -11.73 -14.31 27.54
N LYS A 585 -12.52 -14.66 28.55
CA LYS A 585 -13.94 -14.29 28.64
C LYS A 585 -14.13 -12.78 28.67
N GLN A 586 -13.25 -12.06 29.36
CA GLN A 586 -13.28 -10.61 29.40
C GLN A 586 -13.13 -9.99 27.99
N CYS A 587 -12.25 -10.54 27.14
CA CYS A 587 -12.19 -10.12 25.73
C CYS A 587 -13.55 -10.26 25.02
N LEU A 588 -14.22 -11.40 25.18
CA LEU A 588 -15.54 -11.63 24.57
C LEU A 588 -16.65 -10.73 25.12
N SER A 589 -16.59 -10.41 26.43
CA SER A 589 -17.55 -9.50 27.06
C SER A 589 -17.48 -8.08 26.48
N ARG A 590 -16.29 -7.66 26.04
CA ARG A 590 -16.02 -6.33 25.47
C ARG A 590 -16.15 -6.29 23.97
N TYR A 591 -15.72 -7.35 23.28
CA TYR A 591 -15.74 -7.45 21.82
C TYR A 591 -16.13 -8.87 21.40
N ASN A 592 -17.42 -9.05 21.12
CA ASN A 592 -18.03 -10.34 20.82
C ASN A 592 -17.68 -10.89 19.42
N ALA A 593 -17.03 -10.11 18.56
CA ALA A 593 -16.52 -10.56 17.26
C ALA A 593 -15.11 -11.16 17.33
N HIS A 594 -14.51 -11.30 18.53
CA HIS A 594 -13.17 -11.86 18.70
C HIS A 594 -13.13 -13.40 18.56
N TYR A 595 -13.17 -13.89 17.32
CA TYR A 595 -13.17 -15.33 17.01
C TYR A 595 -11.98 -16.11 17.58
N LYS A 596 -10.84 -15.45 17.85
CA LYS A 596 -9.67 -16.10 18.45
C LYS A 596 -9.94 -16.51 19.91
N SER A 597 -10.69 -15.70 20.66
CA SER A 597 -11.12 -16.02 22.03
C SER A 597 -12.09 -17.19 22.05
N TYR A 598 -13.09 -17.22 21.16
CA TYR A 598 -13.98 -18.38 20.99
C TYR A 598 -13.20 -19.67 20.73
N PHE A 599 -12.30 -19.65 19.75
CA PHE A 599 -11.46 -20.80 19.44
C PHE A 599 -10.68 -21.27 20.65
N ARG A 600 -10.03 -20.35 21.38
CA ARG A 600 -9.18 -20.71 22.52
C ARG A 600 -9.97 -21.35 23.65
N LEU A 601 -11.14 -20.79 23.97
CA LEU A 601 -12.03 -21.35 25.00
C LEU A 601 -12.56 -22.73 24.58
N ALA A 602 -13.11 -22.85 23.37
CA ALA A 602 -13.62 -24.14 22.88
C ALA A 602 -12.52 -25.21 22.83
N HIS A 603 -11.31 -24.84 22.41
CA HIS A 603 -10.17 -25.74 22.36
C HIS A 603 -9.71 -26.19 23.76
N TYR A 604 -9.81 -25.33 24.78
CA TYR A 604 -9.54 -25.72 26.16
C TYR A 604 -10.53 -26.78 26.64
N TYR A 605 -11.83 -26.54 26.48
CA TYR A 605 -12.87 -27.50 26.87
C TYR A 605 -12.75 -28.82 26.11
N ASN A 606 -12.36 -28.78 24.83
CA ASN A 606 -12.04 -29.97 24.06
C ASN A 606 -10.83 -30.75 24.62
N ILE A 607 -9.78 -30.08 25.09
CA ILE A 607 -8.61 -30.75 25.71
C ILE A 607 -9.00 -31.48 26.99
N ILE A 608 -9.83 -30.86 27.83
CA ILE A 608 -10.29 -31.47 29.09
C ILE A 608 -11.47 -32.44 28.88
N GLN A 609 -11.80 -32.76 27.62
CA GLN A 609 -12.85 -33.69 27.22
C GLN A 609 -14.28 -33.26 27.58
N ASP A 610 -14.50 -31.98 27.86
CA ASP A 610 -15.84 -31.40 27.95
C ASP A 610 -16.30 -30.93 26.56
N PHE A 611 -16.67 -31.92 25.74
CA PHE A 611 -17.07 -31.70 24.35
C PHE A 611 -18.37 -30.89 24.24
N TYR A 612 -19.28 -31.01 25.21
CA TYR A 612 -20.55 -30.27 25.21
C TYR A 612 -20.32 -28.78 25.44
N THR A 613 -19.52 -28.38 26.44
CA THR A 613 -19.20 -26.96 26.64
C THR A 613 -18.40 -26.40 25.46
N ALA A 614 -17.46 -27.17 24.90
CA ALA A 614 -16.73 -26.77 23.69
C ALA A 614 -17.69 -26.51 22.52
N LYS A 615 -18.68 -27.37 22.31
CA LYS A 615 -19.71 -27.22 21.28
C LYS A 615 -20.59 -26.00 21.54
N SER A 616 -21.03 -25.79 22.78
CA SER A 616 -21.83 -24.64 23.19
C SER A 616 -21.13 -23.31 22.93
N ILE A 617 -19.80 -23.23 23.09
CA ILE A 617 -19.00 -22.03 22.76
C ILE A 617 -18.97 -21.78 21.25
N LEU A 618 -19.02 -22.84 20.43
CA LEU A 618 -18.96 -22.72 18.97
C LEU A 618 -20.34 -22.51 18.35
N CYS A 619 -21.34 -23.32 18.67
CA CYS A 619 -22.68 -23.27 18.06
C CYS A 619 -23.65 -22.32 18.75
N GLY A 620 -23.40 -22.04 20.03
CA GLY A 620 -24.41 -21.41 20.87
C GLY A 620 -25.54 -22.34 21.29
N GLY A 621 -26.52 -21.79 22.00
CA GLY A 621 -27.72 -22.50 22.39
C GLY A 621 -28.43 -21.88 23.59
N ILE A 622 -29.70 -22.26 23.79
CA ILE A 622 -30.51 -21.80 24.93
C ILE A 622 -29.85 -22.17 26.26
N GLN A 623 -29.18 -23.32 26.32
CA GLN A 623 -28.47 -23.81 27.50
C GLN A 623 -27.24 -22.95 27.88
N ASN A 624 -26.74 -22.08 27.00
CA ASN A 624 -25.62 -21.22 27.34
C ASN A 624 -25.96 -20.21 28.44
N LYS A 625 -27.24 -19.83 28.57
CA LYS A 625 -27.73 -18.92 29.64
C LYS A 625 -27.63 -19.56 31.03
N THR A 626 -27.81 -20.87 31.10
CA THR A 626 -27.84 -21.64 32.36
C THR A 626 -26.48 -22.25 32.69
N ASN A 627 -25.58 -22.41 31.72
CA ASN A 627 -24.24 -22.95 31.95
C ASN A 627 -23.35 -21.93 32.70
N PRO A 628 -22.92 -22.22 33.94
CA PRO A 628 -22.08 -21.31 34.73
C PRO A 628 -20.71 -21.07 34.08
N PHE A 629 -20.19 -22.03 33.32
CA PHE A 629 -18.92 -21.90 32.61
C PHE A 629 -18.96 -20.91 31.45
N LEU A 630 -20.16 -20.51 30.99
CA LEU A 630 -20.33 -19.60 29.85
C LEU A 630 -20.77 -18.19 30.25
N ARG A 631 -21.01 -17.96 31.54
CA ARG A 631 -21.27 -16.62 32.07
C ARG A 631 -20.01 -15.77 32.08
N PHE A 632 -20.19 -14.50 31.79
CA PHE A 632 -19.18 -13.48 32.10
C PHE A 632 -19.25 -13.17 33.59
N ASP A 633 -18.09 -12.90 34.17
CA ASP A 633 -18.01 -12.41 35.54
C ASP A 633 -18.35 -10.91 35.48
N ASP A 634 -19.63 -10.54 35.64
CA ASP A 634 -19.99 -9.12 35.77
C ASP A 634 -19.60 -8.63 37.16
N GLU A 635 -18.80 -7.55 37.20
CA GLU A 635 -18.70 -6.64 38.33
C GLU A 635 -20.02 -5.86 38.42
N THR A 636 -20.88 -6.30 39.34
CA THR A 636 -22.19 -5.72 39.63
C THR A 636 -22.05 -4.34 40.27
N GLU A 637 -22.18 -3.27 39.50
CA GLU A 637 -22.65 -1.98 40.04
C GLU A 637 -24.19 -1.87 40.02
N LYS A 638 -24.89 -2.84 39.40
CA LYS A 638 -26.35 -2.96 39.44
C LYS A 638 -26.77 -4.39 39.75
N SER A 639 -27.40 -4.58 40.90
CA SER A 639 -27.82 -5.87 41.46
C SER A 639 -28.94 -6.60 40.68
N CYS A 640 -29.39 -6.09 39.52
CA CYS A 640 -30.59 -6.59 38.82
C CYS A 640 -30.41 -6.88 37.33
N SER A 641 -29.20 -6.83 36.76
CA SER A 641 -28.94 -7.27 35.38
C SER A 641 -28.26 -8.63 35.36
N ASN A 642 -28.83 -9.61 34.66
CA ASN A 642 -28.17 -10.89 34.43
C ASN A 642 -26.80 -10.64 33.78
N PRO A 643 -25.71 -11.27 34.27
CA PRO A 643 -24.43 -11.23 33.58
C PRO A 643 -24.61 -11.70 32.15
N GLY A 644 -23.96 -11.00 31.21
CA GLY A 644 -23.89 -11.46 29.83
C GLY A 644 -23.29 -12.88 29.76
N TYR A 645 -23.52 -13.59 28.67
CA TYR A 645 -22.99 -14.94 28.46
C TYR A 645 -22.44 -15.09 27.04
N ILE A 646 -21.65 -16.14 26.83
CA ILE A 646 -21.07 -16.48 25.53
C ILE A 646 -22.18 -17.03 24.61
N ASN A 647 -22.49 -16.29 23.55
CA ASN A 647 -23.58 -16.62 22.63
C ASN A 647 -23.28 -17.77 21.68
N GLY A 648 -22.05 -17.89 21.19
CA GLY A 648 -21.65 -18.89 20.19
C GLY A 648 -21.05 -18.24 18.94
N LEU A 649 -19.92 -18.74 18.45
CA LEU A 649 -19.26 -18.19 17.26
C LEU A 649 -20.08 -18.35 15.96
N PHE A 650 -20.69 -19.52 15.78
CA PHE A 650 -21.53 -19.92 14.65
C PHE A 650 -23.02 -19.90 15.03
N LEU A 651 -23.40 -19.06 15.98
CA LEU A 651 -24.79 -18.95 16.45
C LEU A 651 -25.72 -18.51 15.31
N GLU A 652 -25.29 -17.53 14.53
CA GLU A 652 -26.09 -16.93 13.45
C GLU A 652 -26.00 -17.70 12.13
N ARG A 653 -25.42 -18.91 12.11
CA ARG A 653 -25.28 -19.72 10.88
C ARG A 653 -26.64 -19.95 10.20
N LYS A 654 -26.64 -19.92 8.87
CA LYS A 654 -27.82 -20.19 8.04
C LYS A 654 -27.62 -21.48 7.27
N SER A 655 -28.70 -22.10 6.80
CA SER A 655 -28.64 -23.33 5.99
C SER A 655 -27.74 -23.21 4.76
N SER A 656 -27.59 -22.01 4.20
CA SER A 656 -26.73 -21.71 3.05
C SER A 656 -25.37 -21.09 3.39
N ASN A 657 -25.13 -20.66 4.64
CA ASN A 657 -23.89 -19.97 5.03
C ASN A 657 -23.53 -20.26 6.49
N LEU A 658 -22.47 -21.06 6.70
CA LEU A 658 -21.95 -21.39 8.02
C LEU A 658 -21.43 -20.15 8.76
N TYR A 659 -20.83 -19.20 8.05
CA TYR A 659 -20.11 -18.05 8.61
C TYR A 659 -20.98 -16.80 8.76
N ASN A 660 -22.30 -16.92 8.62
CA ASN A 660 -23.20 -15.79 8.81
C ASN A 660 -23.05 -15.20 10.22
N GLY A 661 -22.91 -13.87 10.31
CA GLY A 661 -22.70 -13.14 11.58
C GLY A 661 -21.24 -13.05 12.05
N ILE A 662 -20.29 -13.60 11.29
CA ILE A 662 -18.86 -13.51 11.62
C ILE A 662 -18.23 -12.31 10.92
N TRP A 663 -17.47 -11.53 11.68
CA TRP A 663 -16.80 -10.33 11.16
C TRP A 663 -15.28 -10.44 11.30
N ARG A 664 -14.55 -9.84 10.36
CA ARG A 664 -13.09 -9.70 10.41
C ARG A 664 -12.71 -8.62 11.42
N ILE A 665 -11.66 -8.81 12.21
CA ILE A 665 -11.20 -7.74 13.10
C ILE A 665 -10.70 -6.55 12.23
N PRO A 666 -11.21 -5.32 12.40
CA PRO A 666 -11.01 -4.22 11.46
C PRO A 666 -9.67 -3.48 11.63
N ILE A 667 -8.60 -4.20 11.97
CA ILE A 667 -7.27 -3.63 12.27
C ILE A 667 -6.21 -4.46 11.54
N ASP A 668 -5.54 -3.87 10.56
CA ASP A 668 -4.63 -4.56 9.63
C ASP A 668 -3.36 -5.06 10.34
N GLU A 669 -2.87 -4.34 11.35
CA GLU A 669 -1.74 -4.73 12.20
C GLU A 669 -2.04 -5.99 13.03
N ILE A 670 -3.33 -6.33 13.19
CA ILE A 670 -3.79 -7.53 13.88
C ILE A 670 -4.21 -8.62 12.87
N GLU A 671 -4.91 -8.24 11.81
CA GLU A 671 -5.41 -9.10 10.71
C GLU A 671 -4.51 -9.10 9.47
N ARG A 672 -3.28 -9.58 9.66
CA ARG A 672 -2.36 -9.79 8.54
C ARG A 672 -2.84 -10.85 7.55
N ALA A 673 -2.35 -10.79 6.33
CA ALA A 673 -2.69 -11.69 5.22
C ALA A 673 -2.83 -13.18 5.62
N GLY A 674 -3.98 -13.76 5.26
CA GLY A 674 -4.35 -15.15 5.52
C GLY A 674 -4.60 -15.53 7.00
N THR A 675 -4.54 -14.58 7.95
CA THR A 675 -4.75 -14.87 9.39
C THR A 675 -6.19 -15.24 9.70
N PHE A 676 -7.14 -14.47 9.18
CA PHE A 676 -8.57 -14.71 9.35
C PHE A 676 -8.97 -16.09 8.83
N ASN A 677 -8.65 -16.38 7.57
CA ASN A 677 -8.97 -17.63 6.88
C ASN A 677 -8.47 -18.84 7.68
N PHE A 678 -7.22 -18.79 8.15
CA PHE A 678 -6.66 -19.85 8.97
C PHE A 678 -7.37 -20.02 10.32
N HIS A 679 -7.80 -18.93 10.96
CA HIS A 679 -8.56 -19.03 12.20
C HIS A 679 -9.96 -19.59 11.98
N MET A 680 -10.65 -19.19 10.91
CA MET A 680 -11.94 -19.76 10.52
C MET A 680 -11.81 -21.26 10.20
N PHE A 681 -10.75 -21.66 9.51
CA PHE A 681 -10.40 -23.06 9.29
C PHE A 681 -10.27 -23.83 10.61
N ARG A 682 -9.54 -23.28 11.59
CA ARG A 682 -9.36 -23.94 12.90
C ARG A 682 -10.66 -24.01 13.70
N CYS A 683 -11.48 -22.97 13.68
CA CYS A 683 -12.78 -22.95 14.36
C CYS A 683 -13.71 -24.02 13.77
N THR A 684 -13.79 -24.07 12.44
CA THR A 684 -14.64 -25.02 11.72
C THR A 684 -14.15 -26.46 11.90
N ASN A 685 -12.85 -26.69 11.83
CA ASN A 685 -12.32 -28.03 12.11
C ASN A 685 -12.61 -28.49 13.54
N LEU A 686 -12.44 -27.59 14.53
CA LEU A 686 -12.76 -27.91 15.92
C LEU A 686 -14.25 -28.20 16.09
N LEU A 687 -15.11 -27.44 15.41
CA LEU A 687 -16.54 -27.69 15.40
C LEU A 687 -16.88 -29.07 14.84
N ILE A 688 -16.28 -29.46 13.70
CA ILE A 688 -16.45 -30.79 13.10
C ILE A 688 -16.01 -31.88 14.10
N SER A 689 -14.79 -31.76 14.65
CA SER A 689 -14.27 -32.75 15.60
C SER A 689 -15.11 -32.89 16.86
N VAL A 690 -15.56 -31.77 17.44
CA VAL A 690 -16.43 -31.81 18.64
C VAL A 690 -17.83 -32.35 18.29
N SER A 691 -18.36 -32.02 17.12
CA SER A 691 -19.65 -32.56 16.67
C SER A 691 -19.56 -34.08 16.51
N ALA A 692 -18.45 -34.59 15.97
CA ALA A 692 -18.21 -36.02 15.86
C ALA A 692 -18.12 -36.71 17.22
N LEU A 693 -17.38 -36.12 18.17
CA LEU A 693 -17.26 -36.65 19.54
C LEU A 693 -18.58 -36.59 20.34
N THR A 694 -19.50 -35.71 19.96
CA THR A 694 -20.85 -35.62 20.55
C THR A 694 -21.92 -36.40 19.76
N ASN A 695 -21.52 -37.15 18.73
CA ASN A 695 -22.40 -37.91 17.82
C ASN A 695 -23.48 -37.06 17.12
N ASP A 696 -23.20 -35.80 16.82
CA ASP A 696 -24.14 -34.91 16.11
C ASP A 696 -23.94 -34.97 14.59
N TYR A 697 -24.37 -36.10 14.01
CA TYR A 697 -24.31 -36.35 12.56
C TYR A 697 -25.19 -35.38 11.76
N GLN A 698 -26.26 -34.82 12.36
CA GLN A 698 -27.12 -33.83 11.69
C GLN A 698 -26.37 -32.53 11.43
N LEU A 699 -25.67 -32.03 12.44
CA LEU A 699 -24.82 -30.84 12.30
C LEU A 699 -23.67 -31.11 11.32
N LEU A 700 -23.00 -32.27 11.40
CA LEU A 700 -21.93 -32.64 10.47
C LEU A 700 -22.42 -32.68 9.02
N SER A 701 -23.58 -33.29 8.77
CA SER A 701 -24.23 -33.29 7.46
C SER A 701 -24.49 -31.86 6.96
N SER A 702 -25.04 -30.99 7.82
CA SER A 702 -25.28 -29.59 7.45
C SER A 702 -23.99 -28.82 7.13
N ILE A 703 -22.90 -29.08 7.87
CA ILE A 703 -21.58 -28.45 7.64
C ILE A 703 -20.99 -28.94 6.32
N ALA A 704 -21.03 -30.25 6.05
CA ALA A 704 -20.56 -30.81 4.78
C ALA A 704 -21.28 -30.13 3.59
N ILE A 705 -22.60 -29.99 3.69
CA ILE A 705 -23.41 -29.33 2.66
C ILE A 705 -23.04 -27.85 2.49
N GLN A 706 -22.89 -27.12 3.60
CA GLN A 706 -22.57 -25.69 3.58
C GLN A 706 -21.16 -25.40 3.03
N LEU A 707 -20.20 -26.30 3.26
CA LEU A 707 -18.82 -26.11 2.81
C LEU A 707 -18.56 -26.65 1.40
N TYR A 708 -19.35 -27.62 0.92
CA TYR A 708 -19.20 -28.13 -0.44
C TYR A 708 -19.47 -27.05 -1.49
N LYS A 709 -20.53 -26.25 -1.27
CA LYS A 709 -20.93 -25.19 -2.19
C LYS A 709 -19.89 -24.08 -2.24
N THR A 710 -19.60 -23.60 -3.45
CA THR A 710 -18.74 -22.43 -3.64
C THR A 710 -19.49 -21.18 -3.17
N PRO A 711 -18.95 -20.43 -2.19
CA PRO A 711 -19.58 -19.20 -1.72
C PRO A 711 -19.36 -18.06 -2.73
N ASP A 712 -20.25 -17.07 -2.67
CA ASP A 712 -20.09 -15.78 -3.37
C ASP A 712 -18.75 -15.10 -2.98
N LEU A 713 -18.23 -14.21 -3.84
CA LEU A 713 -16.93 -13.54 -3.64
C LEU A 713 -16.84 -12.79 -2.31
N ASP A 714 -17.93 -12.16 -1.86
CA ASP A 714 -18.04 -11.42 -0.59
C ASP A 714 -18.16 -12.33 0.64
N LYS A 715 -18.33 -13.64 0.45
CA LYS A 715 -18.57 -14.64 1.51
C LYS A 715 -17.45 -15.68 1.59
N GLN A 716 -16.24 -15.32 1.15
CA GLN A 716 -15.06 -16.18 1.26
C GLN A 716 -14.37 -16.01 2.62
N TYR A 717 -14.72 -16.90 3.57
CA TYR A 717 -14.16 -16.93 4.92
C TYR A 717 -12.97 -17.87 5.07
N ILE A 718 -12.84 -18.85 4.17
CA ILE A 718 -11.78 -19.87 4.14
C ILE A 718 -11.36 -20.07 2.68
N ASN A 719 -10.09 -20.42 2.46
CA ASN A 719 -9.57 -20.69 1.13
C ASN A 719 -10.25 -21.91 0.49
N HIS A 720 -10.38 -21.92 -0.83
CA HIS A 720 -11.07 -23.01 -1.55
C HIS A 720 -10.57 -24.41 -1.17
N ALA A 721 -9.24 -24.63 -1.20
CA ALA A 721 -8.64 -25.91 -0.86
C ALA A 721 -8.89 -26.33 0.59
N GLU A 722 -8.91 -25.38 1.53
CA GLU A 722 -9.20 -25.67 2.94
C GLU A 722 -10.68 -25.97 3.16
N ARG A 723 -11.56 -25.28 2.43
CA ARG A 723 -13.01 -25.49 2.47
C ARG A 723 -13.38 -26.90 2.01
N THR A 724 -12.82 -27.36 0.89
CA THR A 724 -13.09 -28.71 0.37
C THR A 724 -12.59 -29.80 1.31
N LEU A 725 -11.41 -29.63 1.93
CA LEU A 725 -10.89 -30.55 2.94
C LEU A 725 -11.82 -30.66 4.16
N LEU A 726 -12.33 -29.53 4.66
CA LEU A 726 -13.27 -29.51 5.78
C LEU A 726 -14.63 -30.12 5.41
N SER A 727 -15.11 -29.85 4.19
CA SER A 727 -16.33 -30.46 3.66
C SER A 727 -16.21 -31.98 3.63
N GLN A 728 -15.09 -32.50 3.09
CA GLN A 728 -14.84 -33.94 3.04
C GLN A 728 -14.78 -34.51 4.44
N LYS A 729 -14.01 -33.90 5.35
CA LYS A 729 -13.90 -34.39 6.73
C LYS A 729 -15.26 -34.43 7.44
N ALA A 730 -16.10 -33.41 7.29
CA ALA A 730 -17.43 -33.40 7.88
C ALA A 730 -18.32 -34.50 7.32
N PHE A 731 -18.23 -34.76 6.00
CA PHE A 731 -18.92 -35.87 5.34
C PHE A 731 -18.46 -37.24 5.88
N GLU A 732 -17.15 -37.44 5.95
CA GLU A 732 -16.53 -38.67 6.45
C GLU A 732 -16.94 -38.95 7.90
N ASP A 733 -16.72 -37.98 8.80
CA ASP A 733 -17.08 -38.09 10.22
C ASP A 733 -18.59 -38.34 10.40
N CYS A 734 -19.45 -37.75 9.55
CA CYS A 734 -20.90 -37.94 9.59
C CYS A 734 -21.28 -39.41 9.33
N PHE A 735 -20.76 -39.99 8.25
CA PHE A 735 -21.11 -41.36 7.86
C PHE A 735 -20.41 -42.39 8.75
N GLU A 736 -19.20 -42.13 9.26
CA GLU A 736 -18.53 -43.01 10.23
C GLU A 736 -19.37 -43.15 11.52
N ILE A 737 -19.96 -42.06 12.02
CA ILE A 737 -20.87 -42.10 13.18
C ILE A 737 -22.11 -42.93 12.87
N LEU A 738 -22.73 -42.69 11.71
CA LEU A 738 -23.93 -43.42 11.30
C LEU A 738 -23.63 -44.93 11.13
N GLU A 739 -22.49 -45.28 10.53
CA GLU A 739 -21.98 -46.67 10.41
C GLU A 739 -21.81 -47.30 11.78
N LYS A 740 -21.14 -46.60 12.70
CA LYS A 740 -20.91 -47.08 14.05
C LYS A 740 -22.20 -47.27 14.84
N LEU A 741 -23.15 -46.34 14.74
CA LEU A 741 -24.46 -46.46 15.40
C LEU A 741 -25.26 -47.64 14.85
N LEU A 742 -25.17 -47.89 13.53
CA LEU A 742 -25.84 -49.01 12.88
C LEU A 742 -25.28 -50.36 13.35
N LEU A 743 -23.96 -50.44 13.55
CA LEU A 743 -23.29 -51.63 14.09
C LEU A 743 -23.66 -51.90 15.56
N ILE A 744 -23.84 -50.86 16.37
CA ILE A 744 -24.12 -51.02 17.81
C ILE A 744 -25.60 -51.34 18.05
N SER A 745 -26.51 -50.68 17.34
CA SER A 745 -27.96 -50.81 17.55
C SER A 745 -28.74 -50.65 16.23
N PRO A 746 -28.85 -51.72 15.42
CA PRO A 746 -29.59 -51.66 14.17
C PRO A 746 -31.08 -51.44 14.45
N SER A 747 -31.62 -50.32 13.96
CA SER A 747 -33.04 -49.97 14.07
C SER A 747 -33.55 -49.41 12.76
N ASN A 748 -34.82 -49.67 12.43
CA ASN A 748 -35.45 -49.12 11.21
C ASN A 748 -35.42 -47.59 11.20
N THR A 749 -35.56 -46.96 12.38
CA THR A 749 -35.46 -45.51 12.53
C THR A 749 -34.09 -44.97 12.13
N LEU A 750 -33.00 -45.64 12.52
CA LEU A 750 -31.65 -45.24 12.13
C LEU A 750 -31.40 -45.44 10.62
N ILE A 751 -31.95 -46.50 10.03
CA ILE A 751 -31.88 -46.74 8.58
C ILE A 751 -32.61 -45.63 7.82
N GLU A 752 -33.80 -45.24 8.27
CA GLU A 752 -34.56 -44.11 7.70
C GLU A 752 -33.78 -42.79 7.83
N GLU A 753 -33.10 -42.56 8.96
CA GLU A 753 -32.24 -41.38 9.14
C GLU A 753 -31.03 -41.38 8.19
N ILE A 754 -30.34 -42.50 8.03
CA ILE A 754 -29.23 -42.66 7.07
C ILE A 754 -29.71 -42.35 5.66
N GLN A 755 -30.85 -42.92 5.26
CA GLN A 755 -31.45 -42.68 3.96
C GLN A 755 -31.85 -41.21 3.77
N SER A 756 -32.42 -40.58 4.81
CA SER A 756 -32.79 -39.16 4.79
C SER A 756 -31.57 -38.25 4.61
N VAL A 757 -30.47 -38.50 5.33
CA VAL A 757 -29.21 -37.77 5.19
C VAL A 757 -28.61 -37.96 3.79
N ALA A 758 -28.53 -39.21 3.33
CA ALA A 758 -28.02 -39.55 1.99
C ALA A 758 -28.85 -38.88 0.88
N GLN A 759 -30.18 -38.97 0.94
CA GLN A 759 -31.07 -38.33 -0.02
C GLN A 759 -30.91 -36.80 -0.02
N THR A 760 -30.74 -36.19 1.14
CA THR A 760 -30.55 -34.73 1.24
C THR A 760 -29.27 -34.28 0.57
N MET A 761 -28.17 -35.02 0.75
CA MET A 761 -26.89 -34.71 0.09
C MET A 761 -26.91 -35.01 -1.42
N ILE A 762 -27.52 -36.14 -1.84
CA ILE A 762 -27.69 -36.49 -3.26
C ILE A 762 -28.53 -35.44 -4.00
N LYS A 763 -29.65 -35.00 -3.40
CA LYS A 763 -30.50 -33.93 -3.98
C LYS A 763 -29.73 -32.62 -4.19
N GLN A 764 -28.67 -32.41 -3.42
CA GLN A 764 -27.81 -31.24 -3.52
C GLN A 764 -26.53 -31.48 -4.33
N ASN A 765 -26.40 -32.65 -4.98
CA ASN A 765 -25.24 -33.08 -5.78
C ASN A 765 -23.92 -33.07 -5.01
N ILE A 766 -23.95 -33.54 -3.76
CA ILE A 766 -22.78 -33.58 -2.87
C ILE A 766 -22.36 -35.03 -2.68
N TYR A 767 -21.11 -35.36 -3.04
CA TYR A 767 -20.50 -36.70 -2.85
C TYR A 767 -21.39 -37.86 -3.34
N THR A 768 -22.14 -37.65 -4.43
CA THR A 768 -23.19 -38.59 -4.87
C THR A 768 -22.63 -40.00 -5.12
N ALA A 769 -21.45 -40.12 -5.72
CA ALA A 769 -20.84 -41.41 -6.02
C ALA A 769 -20.42 -42.15 -4.73
N GLU A 770 -19.78 -41.44 -3.80
CA GLU A 770 -19.34 -41.96 -2.52
C GLU A 770 -20.53 -42.40 -1.64
N ILE A 771 -21.62 -41.62 -1.64
CA ILE A 771 -22.85 -41.95 -0.92
C ILE A 771 -23.48 -43.21 -1.49
N LEU A 772 -23.63 -43.32 -2.81
CA LEU A 772 -24.21 -44.51 -3.45
C LEU A 772 -23.41 -45.77 -3.08
N GLN A 773 -22.08 -45.69 -3.11
CA GLN A 773 -21.21 -46.78 -2.69
C GLN A 773 -21.40 -47.16 -1.21
N ARG A 774 -21.57 -46.19 -0.32
CA ARG A 774 -21.83 -46.47 1.11
C ARG A 774 -23.20 -47.09 1.34
N CYS A 775 -24.24 -46.55 0.69
CA CYS A 775 -25.60 -47.10 0.73
C CYS A 775 -25.65 -48.56 0.26
N GLU A 776 -24.93 -48.93 -0.80
CA GLU A 776 -24.81 -50.32 -1.24
C GLU A 776 -24.13 -51.20 -0.17
N ARG A 777 -23.04 -50.73 0.44
CA ARG A 777 -22.36 -51.45 1.53
C ARG A 777 -23.28 -51.66 2.74
N PHE A 778 -24.03 -50.63 3.13
CA PHE A 778 -25.01 -50.72 4.21
C PHE A 778 -26.09 -51.76 3.93
N ASN A 779 -26.68 -51.73 2.74
CA ASN A 779 -27.71 -52.70 2.34
C ASN A 779 -27.16 -54.13 2.34
N ASN A 780 -25.94 -54.34 1.85
CA ASN A 780 -25.29 -55.65 1.87
C ASN A 780 -25.00 -56.15 3.29
N GLN A 781 -24.58 -55.26 4.21
CA GLN A 781 -24.35 -55.61 5.63
C GLN A 781 -25.66 -55.95 6.35
N LEU A 782 -26.74 -55.21 6.10
CA LEU A 782 -28.06 -55.50 6.67
C LEU A 782 -28.61 -56.85 6.18
N GLN A 783 -28.45 -57.16 4.89
CA GLN A 783 -28.85 -58.46 4.34
C GLN A 783 -28.02 -59.63 4.89
N ALA A 784 -26.74 -59.43 5.18
CA ALA A 784 -25.89 -60.44 5.80
C ALA A 784 -26.30 -60.72 7.27
N ASN A 785 -26.63 -59.68 8.04
CA ASN A 785 -27.07 -59.80 9.43
C ASN A 785 -28.49 -60.38 9.59
N GLN A 786 -29.33 -60.31 8.56
CA GLN A 786 -30.66 -60.96 8.54
C GLN A 786 -30.61 -62.45 8.14
N ARG A 787 -29.48 -62.91 7.58
CA ARG A 787 -29.25 -64.31 7.15
C ARG A 787 -28.52 -65.16 8.19
N MET A 788 -27.97 -64.55 9.24
CA MET A 788 -27.47 -65.21 10.46
C MET A 788 -28.56 -65.16 11.53
#